data_AF-A0A075HPF3-F1
#
_entry.id   AF-A0A075HPF3-F1
#
_cell.length_a   1.000
_cell.length_b   1.000
_cell.length_c   1.000
_cell.angle_alpha   90.00
_cell.angle_beta   90.00
_cell.angle_gamma   90.00
#
_symmetry.space_group_name_H-M   'P 1'
#
loop_
_entity.id
_entity.type
_entity.pdbx_description
1 polymer ?
#
loop_
_entity_poly.entity_id
_entity_poly.type
_entity_poly.pdbx_seq_one_letter_code
_entity_poly.pdbx_strand_id
1 'polypeptide(L)'
;MAAGTGIYITWITGAIILSIAMMPLFKPPYAKLRLEGFIDMFRRYWAHMIVVFSVYLWKDLLDGMDRVLMASTKLDMTPYVYAIEGDIVLWVQQEMRNAALDQMLTHFYVMGFMTATFASFLYPIYFDDRHMADRVSLSMFWVYIIAIPFFLFFNVGVTGDHIPSMQTIAYDLTPEIHNWFTRIDPFSNGMPSLHIGLPFAIWLTMQRWDEDGRWVNYRNFLIIFMLVTAFSIIYLGIHWIVDIIGGMAVAILAVELTAKTHSSIWRVADERLFSRRLARAIADPGKSLRGTLSNVYSVFEPLKEPNKRQTSVIIATLLLSTGFVLLWDATHQDFPVEGVEWPTSAAGSDGWLVSVEEVPDGSLEISVWNVSDEVGSVVSGAAWETAPMVSISGPFLALHDAQRVDFYELQSNEIEFSPKFSRTESNPVLDVAIAESISGEPLLVIVHEDSLEVIDGEQGSIETTFLGAPFSIVAASGQLLAWADTTASQPTVNVTSLEGPRIAISLVLDAGATESQDEYLEQVSGVAVDYENAEVVDIAMDPMWVTAVVDVGPVNRTILINILTGEQTMISEPVWPSSSPSVAHGRVAFLQIPLWDPSLDPEDIVTNRDVYLHEIADNTTLAITHDEDVDQSDPQVLLNNVAWVEVDADGVSALTVYSEETFEPYSSVILQSAILMLIPLIFLWAYQATSERRK
;
A
#
# COMPACT_ATOMS: atom_id res chain seq x y z
N MET A 1 16.78 -12.88 -9.61
CA MET A 1 16.49 -11.53 -10.20
C MET A 1 16.12 -11.49 -11.70
N ALA A 2 16.06 -12.61 -12.45
CA ALA A 2 15.98 -12.56 -13.93
C ALA A 2 14.62 -12.92 -14.59
N ALA A 3 13.63 -13.48 -13.87
CA ALA A 3 12.38 -13.93 -14.49
C ALA A 3 11.26 -12.86 -14.44
N GLY A 4 11.03 -12.19 -13.30
CA GLY A 4 10.05 -11.09 -13.17
C GLY A 4 10.44 -9.78 -13.89
N THR A 5 11.66 -9.70 -14.44
CA THR A 5 12.18 -8.50 -15.13
C THR A 5 12.01 -8.54 -16.66
N GLY A 6 11.49 -9.63 -17.23
CA GLY A 6 11.42 -9.85 -18.69
C GLY A 6 10.61 -8.78 -19.43
N ILE A 7 9.37 -8.51 -19.00
CA ILE A 7 8.47 -7.54 -19.66
C ILE A 7 9.01 -6.11 -19.51
N TYR A 8 9.42 -5.73 -18.30
CA TYR A 8 9.99 -4.42 -18.01
C TYR A 8 11.26 -4.15 -18.83
N ILE A 9 12.22 -5.09 -18.82
CA ILE A 9 13.44 -4.98 -19.63
C ILE A 9 13.09 -4.90 -21.11
N THR A 10 12.07 -5.66 -21.57
CA THR A 10 11.61 -5.61 -22.96
C THR A 10 11.03 -4.25 -23.32
N TRP A 11 10.19 -3.64 -22.46
CA TRP A 11 9.62 -2.32 -22.70
C TRP A 11 10.67 -1.21 -22.63
N ILE A 12 11.57 -1.21 -21.65
CA ILE A 12 12.66 -0.23 -21.55
C ILE A 12 13.61 -0.37 -22.74
N THR A 13 14.07 -1.57 -23.03
CA THR A 13 15.00 -1.82 -24.13
C THR A 13 14.33 -1.46 -25.46
N GLY A 14 13.06 -1.82 -25.63
CA GLY A 14 12.23 -1.43 -26.76
C GLY A 14 12.14 0.09 -26.90
N ALA A 15 11.86 0.81 -25.82
CA ALA A 15 11.75 2.27 -25.80
C ALA A 15 13.08 2.97 -26.15
N ILE A 16 14.21 2.49 -25.62
CA ILE A 16 15.54 3.02 -25.94
C ILE A 16 15.87 2.79 -27.41
N ILE A 17 15.66 1.57 -27.91
CA ILE A 17 15.92 1.21 -29.32
C ILE A 17 15.03 2.06 -30.23
N LEU A 18 13.74 2.19 -29.93
CA LEU A 18 12.79 2.98 -30.70
C LEU A 18 13.18 4.46 -30.71
N SER A 19 13.58 5.03 -29.56
CA SER A 19 14.05 6.41 -29.45
C SER A 19 15.26 6.69 -30.35
N ILE A 20 16.22 5.76 -30.40
CA ILE A 20 17.39 5.86 -31.27
C ILE A 20 16.99 5.68 -32.74
N ALA A 21 16.13 4.71 -33.05
CA ALA A 21 15.64 4.45 -34.40
C ALA A 21 14.87 5.64 -35.00
N MET A 22 14.19 6.43 -34.16
CA MET A 22 13.44 7.63 -34.56
C MET A 22 14.31 8.87 -34.77
N MET A 23 15.59 8.88 -34.35
CA MET A 23 16.49 10.03 -34.51
C MET A 23 16.55 10.60 -35.94
N PRO A 24 16.59 9.79 -37.03
CA PRO A 24 16.62 10.32 -38.39
C PRO A 24 15.41 11.18 -38.76
N LEU A 25 14.26 10.95 -38.12
CA LEU A 25 13.00 11.68 -38.37
C LEU A 25 12.98 13.05 -37.67
N PHE A 26 13.64 13.15 -36.51
CA PHE A 26 13.53 14.29 -35.60
C PHE A 26 14.81 15.09 -35.42
N LYS A 27 15.91 14.68 -36.04
CA LYS A 27 17.17 15.44 -36.01
C LYS A 27 16.98 16.87 -36.54
N PRO A 28 17.75 17.84 -36.01
CA PRO A 28 17.83 19.16 -36.62
C PRO A 28 18.22 19.06 -38.12
N PRO A 29 17.70 19.95 -39.00
CA PRO A 29 17.91 19.85 -40.45
C PRO A 29 19.40 19.79 -40.84
N TYR A 30 20.25 20.50 -40.10
CA TYR A 30 21.68 20.61 -40.32
C TYR A 30 22.52 19.50 -39.67
N ALA A 31 21.95 18.70 -38.76
CA ALA A 31 22.70 17.72 -37.98
C ALA A 31 22.90 16.40 -38.75
N LYS A 32 24.02 15.72 -38.48
CA LYS A 32 24.36 14.38 -39.00
C LYS A 32 24.54 13.42 -37.84
N LEU A 33 24.01 12.20 -37.97
CA LEU A 33 24.18 11.14 -36.98
C LEU A 33 25.60 10.58 -37.04
N ARG A 34 26.28 10.51 -35.89
CA ARG A 34 27.64 9.96 -35.74
C ARG A 34 27.76 9.21 -34.42
N LEU A 35 28.61 8.18 -34.39
CA LEU A 35 28.90 7.44 -33.16
C LEU A 35 29.54 8.34 -32.09
N GLU A 36 30.39 9.28 -32.51
CA GLU A 36 31.03 10.28 -31.64
C GLU A 36 30.01 11.10 -30.84
N GLY A 37 28.80 11.33 -31.37
CA GLY A 37 27.74 12.07 -30.69
C GLY A 37 27.27 11.39 -29.39
N PHE A 38 27.23 10.06 -29.38
CA PHE A 38 26.88 9.30 -28.16
C PHE A 38 27.94 9.45 -27.08
N ILE A 39 29.22 9.38 -27.45
CA ILE A 39 30.34 9.56 -26.51
C ILE A 39 30.34 10.99 -25.96
N ASP A 40 30.13 11.98 -26.82
CA ASP A 40 30.12 13.39 -26.43
C ASP A 40 28.97 13.72 -25.48
N MET A 41 27.80 13.12 -25.69
CA MET A 41 26.65 13.25 -24.80
C MET A 41 27.00 12.83 -23.36
N PHE A 42 27.53 11.62 -23.16
CA PHE A 42 27.88 11.13 -21.82
C PHE A 42 28.96 11.99 -21.16
N ARG A 43 29.95 12.45 -21.93
CA ARG A 43 31.06 13.25 -21.43
C ARG A 43 30.65 14.67 -21.04
N ARG A 44 29.76 15.30 -21.81
CA ARG A 44 29.43 16.74 -21.70
C ARG A 44 28.13 17.03 -20.94
N TYR A 45 27.26 16.04 -20.75
CA TYR A 45 25.92 16.25 -20.17
C TYR A 45 25.66 15.36 -18.94
N TRP A 46 26.70 14.95 -18.21
CA TRP A 46 26.54 14.09 -17.03
C TRP A 46 25.76 14.76 -15.90
N ALA A 47 25.86 16.08 -15.73
CA ALA A 47 25.05 16.80 -14.76
C ALA A 47 23.55 16.76 -15.13
N HIS A 48 23.21 16.90 -16.42
CA HIS A 48 21.83 16.77 -16.90
C HIS A 48 21.28 15.37 -16.68
N MET A 49 22.10 14.35 -16.94
CA MET A 49 21.74 12.96 -16.67
C MET A 49 21.45 12.77 -15.18
N ILE A 50 22.29 13.27 -14.27
CA ILE A 50 22.02 13.19 -12.82
C ILE A 50 20.70 13.88 -12.45
N VAL A 51 20.44 15.09 -12.97
CA VAL A 51 19.19 15.81 -12.66
C VAL A 51 17.97 15.02 -13.12
N VAL A 52 17.95 14.54 -14.36
CA VAL A 52 16.81 13.80 -14.90
C VAL A 52 16.68 12.43 -14.25
N PHE A 53 17.77 11.67 -14.12
CA PHE A 53 17.73 10.33 -13.54
C PHE A 53 17.56 10.33 -12.02
N SER A 54 17.81 11.45 -11.33
CA SER A 54 17.51 11.54 -9.89
C SER A 54 16.04 11.27 -9.60
N VAL A 55 15.13 11.62 -10.52
CA VAL A 55 13.69 11.35 -10.39
C VAL A 55 13.40 9.87 -10.13
N TYR A 56 14.13 8.95 -10.77
CA TYR A 56 13.96 7.51 -10.53
C TYR A 56 14.41 7.10 -9.13
N LEU A 57 15.42 7.77 -8.56
CA LEU A 57 15.85 7.52 -7.17
C LEU A 57 14.82 8.02 -6.15
N TRP A 58 14.12 9.11 -6.47
CA TRP A 58 13.07 9.65 -5.59
C TRP A 58 11.77 8.87 -5.70
N LYS A 59 11.49 8.23 -6.84
CA LYS A 59 10.26 7.48 -7.08
C LYS A 59 10.05 6.41 -6.01
N ASP A 60 11.01 5.51 -5.83
CA ASP A 60 10.84 4.38 -4.90
C ASP A 60 10.61 4.87 -3.46
N LEU A 61 11.34 5.91 -3.04
CA LEU A 61 11.13 6.55 -1.74
C LEU A 61 9.73 7.15 -1.59
N LEU A 62 9.24 7.82 -2.63
CA LEU A 62 7.95 8.50 -2.62
C LEU A 62 6.77 7.53 -2.71
N ASP A 63 6.91 6.45 -3.49
CA ASP A 63 5.90 5.40 -3.57
C ASP A 63 5.76 4.68 -2.22
N GLY A 64 6.88 4.44 -1.52
CA GLY A 64 6.85 3.92 -0.15
C GLY A 64 6.13 4.89 0.80
N MET A 65 6.44 6.20 0.73
CA MET A 65 5.73 7.21 1.54
C MET A 65 4.22 7.28 1.23
N ASP A 66 3.84 7.17 -0.04
CA ASP A 66 2.43 7.20 -0.49
C ASP A 66 1.65 5.99 0.02
N ARG A 67 2.22 4.78 -0.06
CA ARG A 67 1.59 3.56 0.48
C ARG A 67 1.33 3.67 1.98
N VAL A 68 2.32 4.08 2.76
CA VAL A 68 2.18 4.24 4.21
C VAL A 68 1.16 5.33 4.53
N LEU A 69 1.15 6.43 3.77
CA LEU A 69 0.15 7.48 3.91
C LEU A 69 -1.27 7.03 3.60
N MET A 70 -1.47 6.25 2.55
CA MET A 70 -2.79 5.74 2.18
C MET A 70 -3.31 4.74 3.21
N ALA A 71 -2.45 3.77 3.59
CA ALA A 71 -2.74 2.76 4.60
C ALA A 71 -3.25 3.41 5.89
N SER A 72 -2.64 4.54 6.27
CA SER A 72 -2.97 5.23 7.50
C SER A 72 -4.11 6.25 7.39
N THR A 73 -4.04 7.16 6.42
CA THR A 73 -4.92 8.33 6.41
C THR A 73 -6.25 8.10 5.71
N LYS A 74 -6.35 7.03 4.91
CA LYS A 74 -7.45 6.81 3.96
C LYS A 74 -7.76 8.07 3.13
N LEU A 75 -6.75 8.91 2.84
CA LEU A 75 -6.91 10.12 2.04
C LEU A 75 -7.29 9.74 0.62
N ASP A 76 -8.58 9.76 0.31
CA ASP A 76 -9.09 9.49 -1.03
C ASP A 76 -9.88 10.69 -1.56
N MET A 77 -9.37 11.31 -2.63
CA MET A 77 -10.04 12.42 -3.32
C MET A 77 -10.88 11.96 -4.52
N THR A 78 -10.86 10.65 -4.83
CA THR A 78 -11.58 10.05 -5.96
C THR A 78 -13.08 10.32 -5.94
N PRO A 79 -13.80 10.25 -4.79
CA PRO A 79 -15.23 10.54 -4.76
C PRO A 79 -15.56 11.98 -5.18
N TYR A 80 -14.67 12.93 -4.88
CA TYR A 80 -14.85 14.33 -5.29
C TYR A 80 -14.59 14.54 -6.77
N VAL A 81 -13.59 13.85 -7.32
CA VAL A 81 -13.33 13.83 -8.77
C VAL A 81 -14.51 13.19 -9.51
N TYR A 82 -15.00 12.05 -9.02
CA TYR A 82 -16.18 11.37 -9.56
C TYR A 82 -17.43 12.26 -9.51
N ALA A 83 -17.65 13.01 -8.43
CA ALA A 83 -18.78 13.93 -8.33
C ALA A 83 -18.75 15.05 -9.39
N ILE A 84 -17.57 15.40 -9.92
CA ILE A 84 -17.39 16.40 -10.97
C ILE A 84 -17.56 15.78 -12.36
N GLU A 85 -16.94 14.61 -12.58
CA GLU A 85 -16.76 14.02 -13.91
C GLU A 85 -17.81 12.95 -14.26
N GLY A 86 -18.25 12.18 -13.26
CA GLY A 86 -19.16 11.05 -13.40
C GLY A 86 -18.60 9.95 -14.32
N ASP A 87 -19.51 9.25 -15.01
CA ASP A 87 -19.17 8.07 -15.82
C ASP A 87 -18.71 8.42 -17.27
N ILE A 88 -18.29 9.67 -17.54
CA ILE A 88 -17.94 10.06 -18.92
C ILE A 88 -16.77 9.24 -19.49
N VAL A 89 -15.80 8.89 -18.64
CA VAL A 89 -14.66 8.03 -18.98
C VAL A 89 -15.08 6.59 -19.29
N LEU A 90 -16.06 6.08 -18.54
CA LEU A 90 -16.66 4.75 -18.77
C LEU A 90 -17.30 4.67 -20.16
N TRP A 91 -18.02 5.72 -20.57
CA TRP A 91 -18.64 5.76 -21.90
C TRP A 91 -17.59 5.66 -23.02
N VAL A 92 -16.46 6.34 -22.88
CA VAL A 92 -15.35 6.26 -23.85
C VAL A 92 -14.80 4.83 -23.93
N GLN A 93 -14.58 4.18 -22.79
CA GLN A 93 -14.09 2.81 -22.75
C GLN A 93 -15.10 1.84 -23.38
N GLN A 94 -16.37 1.87 -22.96
CA GLN A 94 -17.38 0.91 -23.41
C GLN A 94 -17.70 1.00 -24.90
N GLU A 95 -17.86 2.21 -25.44
CA GLU A 95 -18.26 2.39 -26.85
C GLU A 95 -17.13 2.13 -27.85
N MET A 96 -15.88 2.31 -27.42
CA MET A 96 -14.72 2.14 -28.28
C MET A 96 -14.01 0.81 -28.06
N ARG A 97 -14.50 -0.03 -27.13
CA ARG A 97 -13.80 -1.23 -26.67
C ARG A 97 -13.52 -2.22 -27.80
N ASN A 98 -12.27 -2.66 -27.91
CA ASN A 98 -11.84 -3.66 -28.86
C ASN A 98 -10.56 -4.37 -28.37
N ALA A 99 -10.53 -5.70 -28.40
CA ALA A 99 -9.37 -6.48 -27.94
C ALA A 99 -8.04 -6.11 -28.62
N ALA A 100 -8.05 -5.69 -29.88
CA ALA A 100 -6.85 -5.23 -30.56
C ALA A 100 -6.41 -3.82 -30.09
N LEU A 101 -7.37 -2.96 -29.71
CA LEU A 101 -7.07 -1.68 -29.08
C LEU A 101 -6.55 -1.87 -27.67
N ASP A 102 -7.10 -2.80 -26.88
CA ASP A 102 -6.62 -3.14 -25.53
C ASP A 102 -5.11 -3.43 -25.57
N GLN A 103 -4.69 -4.38 -26.41
CA GLN A 103 -3.28 -4.73 -26.57
C GLN A 103 -2.45 -3.56 -27.10
N MET A 104 -2.90 -2.89 -28.16
CA MET A 104 -2.13 -1.81 -28.81
C MET A 104 -1.93 -0.62 -27.87
N LEU A 105 -2.98 -0.21 -27.16
CA LEU A 105 -2.96 0.97 -26.31
C LEU A 105 -2.20 0.71 -25.02
N THR A 106 -2.29 -0.48 -24.40
CA THR A 106 -1.47 -0.84 -23.23
C THR A 106 0.02 -0.76 -23.57
N HIS A 107 0.46 -1.34 -24.69
CA HIS A 107 1.86 -1.27 -25.12
C HIS A 107 2.28 0.14 -25.54
N PHE A 108 1.41 0.87 -26.25
CA PHE A 108 1.66 2.26 -26.62
C PHE A 108 1.79 3.17 -25.39
N TYR A 109 0.93 2.99 -24.41
CA TYR A 109 0.94 3.74 -23.16
C TYR A 109 2.28 3.56 -22.45
N VAL A 110 2.69 2.32 -22.14
CA VAL A 110 3.92 2.08 -21.38
C VAL A 110 5.17 2.38 -22.22
N MET A 111 5.37 1.65 -23.32
CA MET A 111 6.59 1.77 -24.13
C MET A 111 6.66 3.10 -24.88
N GLY A 112 5.53 3.59 -25.39
CA GLY A 112 5.47 4.85 -26.13
C GLY A 112 5.74 6.06 -25.23
N PHE A 113 5.23 6.08 -24.00
CA PHE A 113 5.56 7.11 -23.02
C PHE A 113 7.04 7.11 -22.66
N MET A 114 7.62 5.94 -22.35
CA MET A 114 9.05 5.81 -22.10
C MET A 114 9.87 6.30 -23.29
N THR A 115 9.45 5.97 -24.52
CA THR A 115 10.10 6.41 -25.76
C THR A 115 10.07 7.93 -25.90
N ALA A 116 8.90 8.55 -25.76
CA ALA A 116 8.74 9.99 -25.92
C ALA A 116 9.54 10.77 -24.87
N THR A 117 9.48 10.34 -23.60
CA THR A 117 10.19 10.97 -22.48
C THR A 117 11.70 10.82 -22.61
N PHE A 118 12.18 9.62 -22.94
CA PHE A 118 13.60 9.37 -23.15
C PHE A 118 14.14 10.12 -24.37
N ALA A 119 13.44 10.10 -25.50
CA ALA A 119 13.80 10.84 -26.71
C ALA A 119 13.87 12.36 -26.46
N SER A 120 12.94 12.90 -25.65
CA SER A 120 12.87 14.32 -25.32
C SER A 120 14.12 14.82 -24.62
N PHE A 121 14.67 13.99 -23.72
CA PHE A 121 15.91 14.27 -23.06
C PHE A 121 17.12 13.98 -23.98
N LEU A 122 17.12 12.85 -24.66
CA LEU A 122 18.22 12.33 -25.48
C LEU A 122 18.57 13.23 -26.65
N TYR A 123 17.58 13.77 -27.38
CA TYR A 123 17.87 14.47 -28.63
C TYR A 123 18.63 15.78 -28.41
N PRO A 124 18.23 16.71 -27.51
CA PRO A 124 18.99 17.93 -27.24
C PRO A 124 20.44 17.67 -26.84
N ILE A 125 20.69 16.67 -25.99
CA ILE A 125 22.05 16.36 -25.52
C ILE A 125 22.91 15.64 -26.58
N TYR A 126 22.31 14.74 -27.37
CA TYR A 126 23.00 14.04 -28.45
C TYR A 126 23.44 14.99 -29.56
N PHE A 127 22.60 15.96 -29.92
CA PHE A 127 22.89 16.96 -30.95
C PHE A 127 23.65 18.19 -30.41
N ASP A 128 24.16 18.13 -29.17
CA ASP A 128 24.91 19.19 -28.49
C ASP A 128 24.17 20.54 -28.42
N ASP A 129 22.84 20.50 -28.33
CA ASP A 129 21.98 21.67 -28.17
C ASP A 129 21.82 22.00 -26.68
N ARG A 130 22.88 22.58 -26.10
CA ARG A 130 22.91 22.95 -24.69
C ARG A 130 21.76 23.86 -24.27
N HIS A 131 21.41 24.80 -25.14
CA HIS A 131 20.34 25.76 -24.88
C HIS A 131 19.01 25.06 -24.62
N MET A 132 18.70 24.03 -25.41
CA MET A 132 17.48 23.25 -25.22
C MET A 132 17.63 22.24 -24.09
N ALA A 133 18.78 21.54 -23.99
CA ALA A 133 19.05 20.57 -22.94
C ALA A 133 18.88 21.13 -21.53
N ASP A 134 19.44 22.32 -21.26
CA ASP A 134 19.31 23.02 -19.98
C ASP A 134 17.85 23.23 -19.57
N ARG A 135 16.98 23.55 -20.53
CA ARG A 135 15.59 23.90 -20.24
C ARG A 135 14.70 22.67 -20.18
N VAL A 136 14.89 21.72 -21.10
CA VAL A 136 14.13 20.48 -21.13
C VAL A 136 14.37 19.67 -19.86
N SER A 137 15.63 19.44 -19.49
CA SER A 137 15.95 18.69 -18.26
C SER A 137 15.38 19.33 -17.01
N LEU A 138 15.42 20.66 -16.91
CA LEU A 138 14.91 21.37 -15.75
C LEU A 138 13.38 21.44 -15.72
N SER A 139 12.72 21.55 -16.87
CA SER A 139 11.26 21.45 -16.96
C SER A 139 10.78 20.07 -16.56
N MET A 140 11.44 19.00 -17.01
CA MET A 140 11.12 17.63 -16.58
C MET A 140 11.27 17.46 -15.07
N PHE A 141 12.38 17.96 -14.50
CA PHE A 141 12.60 17.95 -13.06
C PHE A 141 11.51 18.71 -12.29
N TRP A 142 11.15 19.93 -12.72
CA TRP A 142 10.11 20.71 -12.03
C TRP A 142 8.72 20.10 -12.16
N VAL A 143 8.37 19.47 -13.29
CA VAL A 143 7.10 18.75 -13.41
C VAL A 143 6.98 17.70 -12.32
N TYR A 144 8.04 16.90 -12.12
CA TYR A 144 8.04 15.88 -11.09
C TYR A 144 7.93 16.47 -9.68
N ILE A 145 8.78 17.45 -9.33
CA ILE A 145 8.78 18.09 -8.00
C ILE A 145 7.42 18.73 -7.65
N ILE A 146 6.73 19.29 -8.64
CA ILE A 146 5.41 19.91 -8.42
C ILE A 146 4.31 18.85 -8.29
N ALA A 147 4.47 17.67 -8.89
CA ALA A 147 3.49 16.58 -8.78
C ALA A 147 3.53 15.89 -7.41
N ILE A 148 4.69 15.82 -6.75
CA ILE A 148 4.88 15.14 -5.44
C ILE A 148 3.79 15.48 -4.42
N PRO A 149 3.45 16.75 -4.13
CA PRO A 149 2.44 17.06 -3.13
C PRO A 149 1.02 16.62 -3.52
N PHE A 150 0.74 16.46 -4.81
CA PHE A 150 -0.57 15.94 -5.25
C PHE A 150 -0.65 14.44 -5.02
N PHE A 151 0.40 13.70 -5.38
CA PHE A 151 0.49 12.27 -5.15
C PHE A 151 0.36 11.93 -3.65
N LEU A 152 1.11 12.63 -2.79
CA LEU A 152 1.10 12.34 -1.35
C LEU A 152 -0.16 12.83 -0.58
N PHE A 153 -0.81 13.92 -1.02
CA PHE A 153 -1.86 14.59 -0.21
C PHE A 153 -3.19 14.83 -0.94
N PHE A 154 -3.22 14.60 -2.24
CA PHE A 154 -4.41 14.69 -3.08
C PHE A 154 -4.51 13.44 -3.94
N ASN A 155 -4.49 12.31 -3.25
CA ASN A 155 -4.50 10.99 -3.85
C ASN A 155 -5.82 10.78 -4.60
N VAL A 156 -5.72 10.33 -5.84
CA VAL A 156 -6.87 10.06 -6.71
C VAL A 156 -6.62 8.70 -7.35
N GLY A 157 -7.42 7.73 -6.95
CA GLY A 157 -7.47 6.39 -7.51
C GLY A 157 -7.75 6.41 -9.01
N VAL A 158 -7.23 5.40 -9.69
CA VAL A 158 -7.52 5.19 -11.11
C VAL A 158 -9.02 4.95 -11.32
N THR A 159 -9.50 5.29 -12.52
CA THR A 159 -10.94 5.23 -12.82
C THR A 159 -11.53 3.82 -12.73
N GLY A 160 -10.74 2.78 -13.07
CA GLY A 160 -11.19 1.39 -13.04
C GLY A 160 -11.37 0.83 -11.63
N ASP A 161 -10.66 1.36 -10.63
CA ASP A 161 -10.79 0.92 -9.24
C ASP A 161 -12.04 1.51 -8.57
N HIS A 162 -12.49 2.68 -9.04
CA HIS A 162 -13.62 3.40 -8.43
C HIS A 162 -14.96 3.16 -9.14
N ILE A 163 -14.96 3.02 -10.47
CA ILE A 163 -16.21 2.82 -11.24
C ILE A 163 -16.40 1.31 -11.44
N PRO A 164 -17.39 0.65 -10.77
CA PRO A 164 -17.48 -0.82 -10.76
C PRO A 164 -17.66 -1.47 -12.14
N SER A 165 -18.20 -0.72 -13.11
CA SER A 165 -18.40 -1.19 -14.49
C SER A 165 -17.26 -0.85 -15.45
N MET A 166 -16.22 -0.15 -14.99
CA MET A 166 -15.03 0.18 -15.75
C MET A 166 -13.94 -0.86 -15.48
N GLN A 167 -13.10 -1.15 -16.47
CA GLN A 167 -11.99 -2.08 -16.32
C GLN A 167 -10.65 -1.34 -16.37
N THR A 168 -9.73 -1.74 -15.51
CA THR A 168 -8.31 -1.33 -15.47
C THR A 168 -7.50 -2.07 -16.55
N ILE A 169 -7.88 -1.92 -17.83
CA ILE A 169 -7.33 -2.68 -18.98
C ILE A 169 -5.80 -2.59 -19.09
N ALA A 170 -5.19 -1.46 -18.70
CA ALA A 170 -3.73 -1.34 -18.71
C ALA A 170 -3.05 -2.32 -17.75
N TYR A 171 -3.68 -2.58 -16.61
CA TYR A 171 -3.15 -3.37 -15.50
C TYR A 171 -3.55 -4.83 -15.63
N ASP A 172 -4.76 -5.12 -16.09
CA ASP A 172 -5.29 -6.48 -16.14
C ASP A 172 -5.23 -7.14 -17.52
N LEU A 173 -4.37 -6.63 -18.42
CA LEU A 173 -4.27 -7.19 -19.78
C LEU A 173 -3.82 -8.66 -19.73
N THR A 174 -2.88 -8.99 -18.85
CA THR A 174 -2.51 -10.36 -18.49
C THR A 174 -2.13 -10.39 -17.01
N PRO A 175 -2.22 -11.54 -16.32
CA PRO A 175 -1.83 -11.65 -14.91
C PRO A 175 -0.37 -11.26 -14.66
N GLU A 176 0.55 -11.50 -15.61
CA GLU A 176 1.94 -11.06 -15.50
C GLU A 176 2.05 -9.53 -15.48
N ILE A 177 1.23 -8.84 -16.27
CA ILE A 177 1.18 -7.38 -16.32
C ILE A 177 0.57 -6.84 -15.02
N HIS A 178 -0.49 -7.47 -14.52
CA HIS A 178 -1.13 -7.12 -13.24
C HIS A 178 -0.12 -7.22 -12.10
N ASN A 179 0.53 -8.38 -11.95
CA ASN A 179 1.54 -8.63 -10.91
C ASN A 179 2.81 -7.77 -11.05
N TRP A 180 3.05 -7.20 -12.24
CA TRP A 180 4.12 -6.21 -12.43
C TRP A 180 3.68 -4.81 -11.99
N PHE A 181 2.45 -4.39 -12.33
CA PHE A 181 1.94 -3.07 -11.98
C PHE A 181 1.70 -2.90 -10.48
N THR A 182 1.12 -3.91 -9.81
CA THR A 182 0.96 -3.94 -8.33
C THR A 182 2.29 -3.73 -7.59
N ARG A 183 3.41 -4.07 -8.23
CA ARG A 183 4.77 -3.84 -7.71
C ARG A 183 5.20 -2.38 -7.75
N ILE A 184 4.88 -1.67 -8.85
CA ILE A 184 5.51 -0.39 -9.21
C ILE A 184 4.58 0.83 -9.12
N ASP A 185 3.28 0.60 -8.97
CA ASP A 185 2.24 1.62 -8.99
C ASP A 185 1.28 1.38 -7.80
N PRO A 186 1.10 2.35 -6.90
CA PRO A 186 0.13 2.25 -5.82
C PRO A 186 -1.33 2.46 -6.27
N PHE A 187 -1.61 2.61 -7.59
CA PHE A 187 -2.93 2.80 -8.21
C PHE A 187 -3.71 4.04 -7.77
N SER A 188 -3.04 4.90 -7.04
CA SER A 188 -3.60 6.01 -6.27
C SER A 188 -3.02 7.38 -6.74
N ASN A 189 -2.12 7.32 -7.72
CA ASN A 189 -1.41 8.47 -8.31
C ASN A 189 -2.02 8.97 -9.62
N GLY A 190 -3.36 8.94 -9.73
CA GLY A 190 -4.09 9.38 -10.91
C GLY A 190 -3.93 10.89 -11.20
N MET A 191 -3.99 11.74 -10.18
CA MET A 191 -3.94 13.20 -10.36
C MET A 191 -2.64 13.81 -9.83
N PRO A 192 -1.91 14.64 -10.60
CA PRO A 192 -2.09 14.99 -12.01
C PRO A 192 -1.44 13.98 -12.97
N SER A 193 -1.99 13.84 -14.18
CA SER A 193 -1.43 12.91 -15.17
C SER A 193 -0.06 13.37 -15.69
N LEU A 194 1.00 12.73 -15.21
CA LEU A 194 2.37 12.95 -15.70
C LEU A 194 2.56 12.46 -17.14
N HIS A 195 1.75 11.50 -17.59
CA HIS A 195 1.70 11.03 -18.98
C HIS A 195 1.38 12.14 -19.98
N ILE A 196 0.66 13.17 -19.52
CA ILE A 196 0.42 14.40 -20.28
C ILE A 196 1.35 15.52 -19.84
N GLY A 197 1.55 15.71 -18.53
CA GLY A 197 2.33 16.81 -17.98
C GLY A 197 3.78 16.86 -18.49
N LEU A 198 4.47 15.73 -18.54
CA LEU A 198 5.86 15.65 -19.03
C LEU A 198 5.96 16.03 -20.52
N PRO A 199 5.28 15.33 -21.46
CA PRO A 199 5.31 15.69 -22.88
C PRO A 199 4.84 17.12 -23.15
N PHE A 200 3.84 17.60 -22.41
CA PHE A 200 3.33 18.97 -22.57
C PHE A 200 4.35 20.01 -22.11
N ALA A 201 5.04 19.79 -20.98
CA ALA A 201 6.09 20.67 -20.50
C ALA A 201 7.27 20.73 -21.49
N ILE A 202 7.64 19.59 -22.07
CA ILE A 202 8.69 19.51 -23.09
C ILE A 202 8.27 20.26 -24.35
N TRP A 203 7.06 19.98 -24.85
CA TRP A 203 6.52 20.66 -26.02
C TRP A 203 6.47 22.18 -25.81
N LEU A 204 5.97 22.64 -24.67
CA LEU A 204 5.87 24.06 -24.32
C LEU A 204 7.26 24.71 -24.16
N THR A 205 8.21 23.98 -23.57
CA THR A 205 9.62 24.40 -23.48
C THR A 205 10.20 24.60 -24.88
N MET A 206 10.07 23.62 -25.75
CA MET A 206 10.55 23.74 -27.13
C MET A 206 9.83 24.87 -27.85
N GLN A 207 8.50 24.98 -27.73
CA GLN A 207 7.72 26.03 -28.37
C GLN A 207 8.18 27.44 -27.96
N ARG A 208 8.61 27.60 -26.70
CA ARG A 208 9.05 28.89 -26.14
C ARG A 208 10.48 29.27 -26.51
N TRP A 209 11.38 28.29 -26.69
CA TRP A 209 12.82 28.55 -26.82
C TRP A 209 13.46 27.99 -28.11
N ASP A 210 12.67 27.40 -29.01
CA ASP A 210 13.07 26.94 -30.36
C ASP A 210 12.79 28.01 -31.42
N GLU A 211 13.41 29.18 -31.30
CA GLU A 211 13.15 30.33 -32.18
C GLU A 211 13.47 30.06 -33.66
N ASP A 212 14.45 29.19 -33.93
CA ASP A 212 14.89 28.79 -35.26
C ASP A 212 14.15 27.57 -35.83
N GLY A 213 13.20 27.00 -35.07
CA GLY A 213 12.33 25.92 -35.53
C GLY A 213 13.06 24.61 -35.84
N ARG A 214 14.25 24.39 -35.28
CA ARG A 214 15.06 23.18 -35.50
C ARG A 214 14.40 21.91 -34.94
N TRP A 215 13.48 22.05 -33.99
CA TRP A 215 12.75 20.95 -33.36
C TRP A 215 11.28 20.84 -33.79
N VAL A 216 10.86 21.53 -34.86
CA VAL A 216 9.44 21.55 -35.32
C VAL A 216 8.87 20.16 -35.56
N ASN A 217 9.62 19.26 -36.21
CA ASN A 217 9.15 17.89 -36.46
C ASN A 217 8.87 17.14 -35.15
N TYR A 218 9.75 17.30 -34.16
CA TYR A 218 9.60 16.65 -32.87
C TYR A 218 8.45 17.27 -32.06
N ARG A 219 8.28 18.59 -32.10
CA ARG A 219 7.13 19.29 -31.51
C ARG A 219 5.80 18.81 -32.10
N ASN A 220 5.72 18.64 -33.41
CA ASN A 220 4.52 18.13 -34.08
C ASN A 220 4.24 16.67 -33.66
N PHE A 221 5.28 15.85 -33.55
CA PHE A 221 5.17 14.50 -33.01
C PHE A 221 4.63 14.51 -31.58
N LEU A 222 5.16 15.36 -30.69
CA LEU A 222 4.68 15.45 -29.30
C LEU A 222 3.19 15.82 -29.20
N ILE A 223 2.68 16.68 -30.09
CA ILE A 223 1.24 16.99 -30.13
C ILE A 223 0.43 15.74 -30.47
N ILE A 224 0.81 15.01 -31.53
CA ILE A 224 0.11 13.78 -31.93
C ILE A 224 0.22 12.73 -30.83
N PHE A 225 1.42 12.56 -30.26
CA PHE A 225 1.68 11.67 -29.14
C PHE A 225 0.75 11.97 -27.97
N MET A 226 0.68 13.23 -27.51
CA MET A 226 -0.20 13.64 -26.41
C MET A 226 -1.69 13.38 -26.70
N LEU A 227 -2.15 13.57 -27.95
CA LEU A 227 -3.54 13.29 -28.32
C LEU A 227 -3.85 11.78 -28.23
N VAL A 228 -2.93 10.93 -28.70
CA VAL A 228 -3.09 9.47 -28.60
C VAL A 228 -2.96 9.03 -27.14
N THR A 229 -2.03 9.59 -26.36
CA THR A 229 -1.86 9.30 -24.93
C THR A 229 -3.10 9.69 -24.14
N ALA A 230 -3.67 10.88 -24.36
CA ALA A 230 -4.90 11.33 -23.71
C ALA A 230 -6.06 10.38 -23.97
N PHE A 231 -6.20 9.90 -25.21
CA PHE A 231 -7.19 8.87 -25.53
C PHE A 231 -6.87 7.54 -24.85
N SER A 232 -5.61 7.10 -24.88
CA SER A 232 -5.17 5.81 -24.33
C SER A 232 -5.44 5.71 -22.84
N ILE A 233 -5.07 6.72 -22.06
CA ILE A 233 -5.19 6.67 -20.60
C ILE A 233 -6.66 6.66 -20.12
N ILE A 234 -7.55 7.35 -20.84
CA ILE A 234 -9.00 7.29 -20.57
C ILE A 234 -9.56 5.93 -20.99
N TYR A 235 -9.22 5.47 -22.19
CA TYR A 235 -9.68 4.19 -22.72
C TYR A 235 -9.27 3.02 -21.82
N LEU A 236 -8.02 3.03 -21.32
CA LEU A 236 -7.46 1.96 -20.51
C LEU A 236 -7.95 1.96 -19.05
N GLY A 237 -8.74 2.95 -18.64
CA GLY A 237 -9.31 3.01 -17.29
C GLY A 237 -8.34 3.42 -16.20
N ILE A 238 -7.30 4.18 -16.54
CA ILE A 238 -6.23 4.56 -15.60
C ILE A 238 -6.18 6.06 -15.26
N HIS A 239 -7.01 6.91 -15.88
CA HIS A 239 -7.02 8.34 -15.60
C HIS A 239 -8.38 8.98 -15.87
N TRP A 240 -8.70 9.99 -15.05
CA TRP A 240 -9.79 10.92 -15.22
C TRP A 240 -9.42 12.01 -16.24
N ILE A 241 -10.41 12.66 -16.86
CA ILE A 241 -10.20 13.83 -17.73
C ILE A 241 -9.62 14.99 -16.92
N VAL A 242 -10.02 15.15 -15.65
CA VAL A 242 -9.44 16.19 -14.78
C VAL A 242 -7.93 16.01 -14.60
N ASP A 243 -7.41 14.78 -14.61
CA ASP A 243 -5.98 14.49 -14.45
C ASP A 243 -5.16 15.07 -15.59
N ILE A 244 -5.71 15.06 -16.81
CA ILE A 244 -5.11 15.67 -18.00
C ILE A 244 -4.97 17.18 -17.82
N ILE A 245 -6.02 17.83 -17.30
CA ILE A 245 -6.03 19.27 -17.03
C ILE A 245 -5.00 19.60 -15.94
N GLY A 246 -4.97 18.80 -14.87
CA GLY A 246 -3.98 18.91 -13.80
C GLY A 246 -2.55 18.80 -14.32
N GLY A 247 -2.27 17.80 -15.17
CA GLY A 247 -0.97 17.58 -15.81
C GLY A 247 -0.53 18.78 -16.65
N MET A 248 -1.43 19.35 -17.46
CA MET A 248 -1.16 20.56 -18.24
C MET A 248 -0.89 21.78 -17.35
N ALA A 249 -1.62 21.94 -16.25
CA ALA A 249 -1.41 23.05 -15.30
C ALA A 249 -0.05 22.95 -14.61
N VAL A 250 0.33 21.76 -14.13
CA VAL A 250 1.66 21.48 -13.56
C VAL A 250 2.76 21.76 -14.57
N ALA A 251 2.59 21.34 -15.81
CA ALA A 251 3.54 21.57 -16.88
C ALA A 251 3.77 23.06 -17.18
N ILE A 252 2.70 23.87 -17.22
CA ILE A 252 2.81 25.33 -17.39
C ILE A 252 3.61 25.94 -16.23
N LEU A 253 3.30 25.55 -14.99
CA LEU A 253 4.01 26.04 -13.82
C LEU A 253 5.49 25.65 -13.84
N ALA A 254 5.80 24.40 -14.20
CA ALA A 254 7.15 23.89 -14.32
C ALA A 254 7.97 24.68 -15.35
N VAL A 255 7.39 24.99 -16.53
CA VAL A 255 8.06 25.79 -17.56
C VAL A 255 8.33 27.22 -17.08
N GLU A 256 7.43 27.83 -16.30
CA GLU A 256 7.66 29.15 -15.71
C GLU A 256 8.73 29.13 -14.60
N LEU A 257 8.81 28.05 -13.82
CA LEU A 257 9.89 27.86 -12.86
C LEU A 257 11.23 27.67 -13.57
N THR A 258 11.28 26.88 -14.64
CA THR A 258 12.46 26.74 -15.51
C THR A 258 12.91 28.09 -16.04
N ALA A 259 11.99 28.92 -16.54
CA ALA A 259 12.31 30.25 -17.05
C ALA A 259 13.04 31.11 -16.00
N LYS A 260 12.67 31.01 -14.72
CA LYS A 260 13.27 31.76 -13.61
C LYS A 260 14.56 31.13 -13.08
N THR A 261 14.68 29.80 -13.11
CA THR A 261 15.72 29.07 -12.36
C THR A 261 16.86 28.54 -13.22
N HIS A 262 16.67 28.32 -14.54
CA HIS A 262 17.66 27.67 -15.41
C HIS A 262 19.04 28.34 -15.35
N SER A 263 19.12 29.67 -15.44
CA SER A 263 20.39 30.38 -15.41
C SER A 263 21.16 30.22 -14.09
N SER A 264 20.46 30.16 -12.96
CA SER A 264 21.07 30.05 -11.63
C SER A 264 21.51 28.62 -11.33
N ILE A 265 20.66 27.64 -11.65
CA ILE A 265 20.93 26.22 -11.44
C ILE A 265 22.09 25.77 -12.31
N TRP A 266 22.04 26.04 -13.62
CA TRP A 266 23.11 25.61 -14.53
C TRP A 266 24.43 26.34 -14.29
N ARG A 267 24.43 27.55 -13.73
CA ARG A 267 25.69 28.19 -13.29
C ARG A 267 26.39 27.40 -12.17
N VAL A 268 25.62 26.74 -11.31
CA VAL A 268 26.17 25.91 -10.23
C VAL A 268 26.47 24.50 -10.74
N ALA A 269 25.54 23.89 -11.48
CA ALA A 269 25.65 22.53 -12.01
C ALA A 269 26.51 22.40 -13.28
N ASP A 270 27.09 23.50 -13.79
CA ASP A 270 27.93 23.49 -15.00
C ASP A 270 29.12 22.52 -14.85
N GLU A 271 29.02 21.39 -15.55
CA GLU A 271 30.02 20.34 -15.55
C GLU A 271 31.36 20.80 -16.12
N ARG A 272 31.38 21.81 -17.00
CA ARG A 272 32.63 22.36 -17.57
C ARG A 272 33.50 23.03 -16.52
N LEU A 273 32.86 23.53 -15.46
CA LEU A 273 33.54 24.16 -14.33
C LEU A 273 33.88 23.18 -13.22
N PHE A 274 33.33 21.96 -13.24
CA PHE A 274 33.51 20.96 -12.19
C PHE A 274 34.98 20.60 -11.99
N SER A 275 35.72 20.23 -13.05
CA SER A 275 37.14 19.87 -12.94
C SER A 275 37.99 21.02 -12.37
N ARG A 276 37.64 22.27 -12.69
CA ARG A 276 38.33 23.47 -12.15
C ARG A 276 37.98 23.71 -10.68
N ARG A 277 36.74 23.45 -10.28
CA ARG A 277 36.29 23.55 -8.88
C ARG A 277 36.88 22.43 -8.04
N LEU A 278 36.87 21.20 -8.53
CA LEU A 278 37.49 20.03 -7.89
C LEU A 278 39.00 20.22 -7.75
N ALA A 279 39.70 20.64 -8.81
CA ALA A 279 41.13 20.95 -8.73
C ALA A 279 41.44 22.06 -7.71
N ARG A 280 40.59 23.09 -7.62
CA ARG A 280 40.72 24.15 -6.60
C ARG A 280 40.43 23.65 -5.19
N ALA A 281 39.43 22.78 -5.03
CA ALA A 281 39.07 22.18 -3.74
C ALA A 281 40.17 21.23 -3.23
N ILE A 282 40.80 20.46 -4.12
CA ILE A 282 41.95 19.60 -3.79
C ILE A 282 43.20 20.44 -3.51
N ALA A 283 43.43 21.51 -4.26
CA ALA A 283 44.62 22.35 -4.10
C ALA A 283 44.60 23.21 -2.83
N ASP A 284 43.43 23.64 -2.35
CA ASP A 284 43.30 24.45 -1.12
C ASP A 284 41.94 24.21 -0.42
N PRO A 285 41.79 23.07 0.28
CA PRO A 285 40.51 22.64 0.86
C PRO A 285 39.99 23.62 1.91
N GLY A 286 40.86 24.26 2.69
CA GLY A 286 40.47 25.22 3.73
C GLY A 286 39.85 26.52 3.20
N LYS A 287 40.37 27.06 2.09
CA LYS A 287 39.77 28.22 1.41
C LYS A 287 38.50 27.87 0.67
N SER A 288 38.43 26.68 0.07
CA SER A 288 37.23 26.20 -0.60
C SER A 288 36.06 26.04 0.39
N LEU A 289 36.31 25.40 1.55
CA LEU A 289 35.30 25.25 2.59
C LEU A 289 34.81 26.61 3.12
N ARG A 290 35.74 27.53 3.43
CA ARG A 290 35.39 28.89 3.90
C ARG A 290 34.67 29.73 2.86
N GLY A 291 35.01 29.61 1.57
CA GLY A 291 34.35 30.34 0.49
C GLY A 291 32.94 29.81 0.20
N THR A 292 32.73 28.51 0.31
CA THR A 292 31.39 27.90 0.21
C THR A 292 30.56 28.25 1.44
N LEU A 293 31.13 28.15 2.65
CA LEU A 293 30.49 28.56 3.90
C LEU A 293 30.17 30.06 3.93
N SER A 294 31.01 30.94 3.39
CA SER A 294 30.71 32.39 3.31
C SER A 294 29.64 32.71 2.27
N ASN A 295 29.53 31.93 1.20
CA ASN A 295 28.44 32.06 0.23
C ASN A 295 27.11 31.57 0.82
N VAL A 296 27.13 30.54 1.66
CA VAL A 296 25.95 30.10 2.42
C VAL A 296 25.61 31.13 3.50
N TYR A 297 26.58 31.61 4.27
CA TYR A 297 26.38 32.64 5.30
C TYR A 297 25.91 33.98 4.73
N SER A 298 26.36 34.41 3.54
CA SER A 298 25.89 35.65 2.92
C SER A 298 24.44 35.58 2.41
N VAL A 299 23.91 34.38 2.20
CA VAL A 299 22.47 34.15 1.98
C VAL A 299 21.67 34.35 3.28
N PHE A 300 22.27 34.11 4.45
CA PHE A 300 21.66 34.26 5.78
C PHE A 300 21.99 35.60 6.49
N GLU A 301 22.94 36.38 5.99
CA GLU A 301 23.32 37.71 6.50
C GLU A 301 22.17 38.72 6.67
N PRO A 302 21.08 38.70 5.86
CA PRO A 302 19.98 39.64 6.01
C PRO A 302 19.05 39.43 7.22
N LEU A 303 19.38 38.57 8.20
CA LEU A 303 18.51 38.24 9.35
C LEU A 303 18.35 39.36 10.40
N LYS A 304 18.90 40.56 10.19
CA LYS A 304 18.79 41.69 11.15
C LYS A 304 17.49 42.50 11.04
N GLU A 305 16.80 42.44 9.90
CA GLU A 305 15.42 42.93 9.73
C GLU A 305 14.72 42.01 8.71
N PRO A 306 13.74 41.18 9.13
CA PRO A 306 13.14 40.22 8.21
C PRO A 306 12.42 40.97 7.08
N ASN A 307 12.89 40.78 5.84
CA ASN A 307 12.17 41.19 4.63
C ASN A 307 10.94 40.29 4.43
N LYS A 308 9.91 40.74 3.69
CA LYS A 308 8.77 39.91 3.26
C LYS A 308 9.17 38.49 2.82
N ARG A 309 10.27 38.36 2.08
CA ARG A 309 10.80 37.06 1.62
C ARG A 309 11.21 36.12 2.75
N GLN A 310 11.79 36.65 3.83
CA GLN A 310 12.20 35.82 4.98
C GLN A 310 10.99 35.42 5.82
N THR A 311 10.04 36.33 6.05
CA THR A 311 8.79 35.97 6.72
C THR A 311 8.00 34.94 5.92
N SER A 312 7.98 35.03 4.58
CA SER A 312 7.37 33.97 3.75
C SER A 312 8.09 32.63 3.85
N VAL A 313 9.43 32.63 4.01
CA VAL A 313 10.19 31.39 4.24
C VAL A 313 9.86 30.82 5.61
N ILE A 314 9.78 31.64 6.67
CA ILE A 314 9.40 31.17 8.02
C ILE A 314 7.99 30.59 8.02
N ILE A 315 7.02 31.27 7.39
CA ILE A 315 5.65 30.75 7.23
C ILE A 315 5.67 29.43 6.46
N ALA A 316 6.41 29.36 5.35
CA ALA A 316 6.52 28.14 4.56
C ALA A 316 7.17 27.00 5.35
N THR A 317 8.24 27.26 6.10
CA THR A 317 8.90 26.27 6.96
C THR A 317 7.97 25.81 8.07
N LEU A 318 7.22 26.71 8.71
CA LEU A 318 6.25 26.37 9.74
C LEU A 318 5.14 25.46 9.17
N LEU A 319 4.58 25.81 8.01
CA LEU A 319 3.57 25.01 7.31
C LEU A 319 4.12 23.64 6.88
N LEU A 320 5.36 23.59 6.39
CA LEU A 320 6.03 22.34 6.04
C LEU A 320 6.27 21.49 7.28
N SER A 321 6.68 22.08 8.41
CA SER A 321 6.89 21.34 9.65
C SER A 321 5.59 20.80 10.24
N THR A 322 4.49 21.57 10.17
CA THR A 322 3.17 21.04 10.57
C THR A 322 2.70 19.95 9.64
N GLY A 323 2.93 20.09 8.33
CA GLY A 323 2.64 19.04 7.36
C GLY A 323 3.43 17.76 7.67
N PHE A 324 4.70 17.89 8.07
CA PHE A 324 5.52 16.74 8.48
C PHE A 324 5.03 16.08 9.77
N VAL A 325 4.55 16.85 10.76
CA VAL A 325 3.98 16.28 11.99
C VAL A 325 2.68 15.54 11.69
N LEU A 326 1.80 16.13 10.88
CA LEU A 326 0.57 15.44 10.41
C LEU A 326 0.91 14.18 9.63
N LEU A 327 1.93 14.27 8.77
CA LEU A 327 2.44 13.14 8.00
C LEU A 327 2.98 12.04 8.91
N TRP A 328 3.72 12.39 9.95
CA TRP A 328 4.27 11.42 10.89
C TRP A 328 3.17 10.71 11.68
N ASP A 329 2.19 11.45 12.20
CA ASP A 329 1.03 10.91 12.94
C ASP A 329 0.18 9.99 12.08
N ALA A 330 -0.02 10.40 10.84
CA ALA A 330 -0.61 9.56 9.82
C ALA A 330 0.19 8.26 9.70
N THR A 331 1.47 8.32 9.35
CA THR A 331 2.23 7.12 9.00
C THR A 331 2.60 6.19 10.18
N HIS A 332 2.26 6.51 11.42
CA HIS A 332 2.58 5.71 12.62
C HIS A 332 1.33 5.57 13.49
N GLN A 333 0.32 4.91 12.94
CA GLN A 333 -0.97 4.62 13.60
C GLN A 333 -0.96 3.30 14.38
N ASP A 334 0.07 2.52 14.16
CA ASP A 334 0.34 1.27 14.84
C ASP A 334 1.42 1.48 15.91
N PHE A 335 1.26 0.78 17.03
CA PHE A 335 2.21 0.82 18.14
C PHE A 335 2.36 -0.56 18.79
N PRO A 336 3.57 -0.90 19.26
CA PRO A 336 3.78 -2.13 20.00
C PRO A 336 3.10 -2.05 21.38
N VAL A 337 2.48 -3.14 21.81
CA VAL A 337 1.85 -3.26 23.12
C VAL A 337 2.92 -3.22 24.21
N GLU A 338 2.77 -2.29 25.15
CA GLU A 338 3.71 -2.18 26.27
C GLU A 338 3.66 -3.41 27.17
N GLY A 339 4.84 -4.01 27.42
CA GLY A 339 5.00 -5.14 28.33
C GLY A 339 4.88 -6.52 27.69
N VAL A 340 4.72 -6.60 26.36
CA VAL A 340 4.79 -7.83 25.57
C VAL A 340 6.10 -7.81 24.78
N GLU A 341 7.02 -8.73 25.08
CA GLU A 341 8.39 -8.70 24.52
C GLU A 341 8.70 -9.87 23.57
N TRP A 342 8.04 -11.02 23.74
CA TRP A 342 8.36 -12.23 22.95
C TRP A 342 7.09 -12.98 22.50
N PRO A 343 6.13 -12.30 21.83
CA PRO A 343 4.88 -12.93 21.42
C PRO A 343 5.14 -14.01 20.37
N THR A 344 4.50 -15.16 20.58
CA THR A 344 4.51 -16.31 19.66
C THR A 344 3.17 -16.55 18.99
N SER A 345 2.09 -16.16 19.67
CA SER A 345 0.74 -16.13 19.12
C SER A 345 -0.09 -15.03 19.79
N ALA A 346 -1.13 -14.59 19.09
CA ALA A 346 -2.09 -13.62 19.60
C ALA A 346 -3.53 -13.99 19.24
N ALA A 347 -4.45 -13.68 20.15
CA ALA A 347 -5.89 -13.78 19.91
C ALA A 347 -6.60 -12.57 20.51
N GLY A 348 -7.62 -12.05 19.81
CA GLY A 348 -8.31 -10.84 20.21
C GLY A 348 -9.80 -10.88 19.94
N SER A 349 -10.58 -10.24 20.81
CA SER A 349 -12.02 -10.05 20.63
C SER A 349 -12.50 -8.82 21.39
N ASP A 350 -13.35 -8.02 20.76
CA ASP A 350 -13.86 -6.76 21.30
C ASP A 350 -12.73 -5.82 21.80
N GLY A 351 -12.61 -5.63 23.11
CA GLY A 351 -11.61 -4.77 23.74
C GLY A 351 -10.43 -5.53 24.34
N TRP A 352 -10.35 -6.85 24.15
CA TRP A 352 -9.35 -7.70 24.78
C TRP A 352 -8.39 -8.29 23.75
N LEU A 353 -7.11 -8.26 24.07
CA LEU A 353 -6.03 -8.85 23.30
C LEU A 353 -5.21 -9.73 24.22
N VAL A 354 -4.94 -10.96 23.80
CA VAL A 354 -4.20 -11.96 24.59
C VAL A 354 -2.99 -12.39 23.78
N SER A 355 -1.83 -12.44 24.44
CA SER A 355 -0.59 -12.93 23.84
C SER A 355 -0.04 -14.11 24.63
N VAL A 356 0.50 -15.09 23.89
CA VAL A 356 1.32 -16.16 24.46
C VAL A 356 2.77 -15.86 24.13
N GLU A 357 3.58 -15.70 25.17
CA GLU A 357 4.97 -15.29 25.07
C GLU A 357 5.88 -16.45 25.47
N GLU A 358 6.88 -16.73 24.63
CA GLU A 358 7.95 -17.68 24.94
C GLU A 358 9.24 -16.91 25.21
N VAL A 359 9.53 -16.71 26.50
CA VAL A 359 10.70 -15.97 26.95
C VAL A 359 11.96 -16.74 26.55
N PRO A 360 13.10 -16.09 26.25
CA PRO A 360 14.34 -16.77 25.83
C PRO A 360 14.90 -17.82 26.81
N ASP A 361 14.41 -17.88 28.05
CA ASP A 361 14.75 -18.92 29.02
C ASP A 361 13.87 -20.18 28.93
N GLY A 362 12.89 -20.19 28.02
CA GLY A 362 11.93 -21.25 27.77
C GLY A 362 10.70 -21.21 28.69
N SER A 363 10.51 -20.14 29.46
CA SER A 363 9.27 -19.95 30.24
C SER A 363 8.16 -19.37 29.37
N LEU A 364 6.92 -19.78 29.66
CA LEU A 364 5.73 -19.31 28.97
C LEU A 364 5.01 -18.30 29.86
N GLU A 365 4.78 -17.10 29.30
CA GLU A 365 3.99 -16.05 29.93
C GLU A 365 2.77 -15.76 29.07
N ILE A 366 1.65 -15.43 29.71
CA ILE A 366 0.39 -15.11 29.01
C ILE A 366 -0.07 -13.75 29.52
N SER A 367 -0.06 -12.78 28.61
CA SER A 367 -0.44 -11.41 28.87
C SER A 367 -1.82 -11.14 28.29
N VAL A 368 -2.64 -10.42 29.04
CA VAL A 368 -3.98 -9.97 28.64
C VAL A 368 -3.98 -8.46 28.67
N TRP A 369 -4.29 -7.84 27.56
CA TRP A 369 -4.30 -6.40 27.39
C TRP A 369 -5.72 -5.92 27.09
N ASN A 370 -6.18 -4.95 27.87
CA ASN A 370 -7.41 -4.23 27.57
C ASN A 370 -7.07 -3.04 26.67
N VAL A 371 -7.46 -3.16 25.41
CA VAL A 371 -7.16 -2.23 24.34
C VAL A 371 -7.84 -0.88 24.53
N SER A 372 -9.01 -0.86 25.17
CA SER A 372 -9.76 0.38 25.42
C SER A 372 -9.19 1.21 26.57
N ASP A 373 -8.61 0.54 27.58
CA ASP A 373 -8.06 1.19 28.77
C ASP A 373 -6.52 1.31 28.72
N GLU A 374 -5.88 0.71 27.72
CA GLU A 374 -4.42 0.58 27.57
C GLU A 374 -3.74 -0.05 28.79
N VAL A 375 -4.39 -1.03 29.42
CA VAL A 375 -3.90 -1.71 30.63
C VAL A 375 -3.55 -3.16 30.35
N GLY A 376 -2.29 -3.52 30.62
CA GLY A 376 -1.81 -4.90 30.65
C GLY A 376 -2.06 -5.59 31.99
N SER A 377 -2.45 -6.85 31.91
CA SER A 377 -2.72 -7.77 33.01
C SER A 377 -2.06 -9.12 32.73
N VAL A 378 -1.82 -9.92 33.77
CA VAL A 378 -1.18 -11.23 33.63
C VAL A 378 -2.18 -12.36 33.91
N VAL A 379 -2.10 -13.45 33.16
CA VAL A 379 -2.84 -14.68 33.49
C VAL A 379 -2.06 -15.48 34.52
N SER A 380 -2.69 -15.74 35.66
CA SER A 380 -2.19 -16.60 36.72
C SER A 380 -2.77 -18.00 36.61
N GLY A 381 -2.06 -19.01 37.09
CA GLY A 381 -2.52 -20.39 37.03
C GLY A 381 -1.40 -21.41 37.21
N ALA A 382 -1.71 -22.68 36.98
CA ALA A 382 -0.66 -23.68 36.85
C ALA A 382 0.10 -23.46 35.53
N ALA A 383 1.43 -23.48 35.61
CA ALA A 383 2.31 -23.28 34.45
C ALA A 383 1.96 -24.25 33.31
N TRP A 384 2.13 -23.77 32.08
CA TRP A 384 1.98 -24.57 30.87
C TRP A 384 3.32 -25.22 30.53
N GLU A 385 3.28 -26.49 30.10
CA GLU A 385 4.49 -27.19 29.60
C GLU A 385 4.76 -26.90 28.13
N THR A 386 3.71 -26.59 27.37
CA THR A 386 3.72 -26.20 25.96
C THR A 386 2.85 -24.97 25.77
N ALA A 387 3.19 -24.11 24.81
CA ALA A 387 2.40 -22.92 24.49
C ALA A 387 0.93 -23.32 24.24
N PRO A 388 -0.03 -22.81 25.05
CA PRO A 388 -1.44 -23.11 24.83
C PRO A 388 -1.98 -22.37 23.61
N MET A 389 -2.98 -22.96 22.96
CA MET A 389 -3.85 -22.26 22.04
C MET A 389 -4.81 -21.35 22.81
N VAL A 390 -5.18 -20.24 22.17
CA VAL A 390 -5.98 -19.17 22.78
C VAL A 390 -7.25 -18.97 21.99
N SER A 391 -8.38 -19.01 22.68
CA SER A 391 -9.68 -18.70 22.12
C SER A 391 -10.36 -17.64 22.97
N ILE A 392 -10.80 -16.56 22.35
CA ILE A 392 -11.41 -15.43 23.03
C ILE A 392 -12.67 -14.98 22.30
N SER A 393 -13.72 -14.68 23.06
CA SER A 393 -14.99 -14.16 22.56
C SER A 393 -15.56 -13.21 23.60
N GLY A 394 -15.58 -11.92 23.29
CA GLY A 394 -15.88 -10.86 24.24
C GLY A 394 -15.00 -10.96 25.50
N PRO A 395 -15.59 -10.99 26.72
CA PRO A 395 -14.83 -11.09 27.97
C PRO A 395 -14.43 -12.53 28.34
N PHE A 396 -14.73 -13.53 27.51
CA PHE A 396 -14.51 -14.93 27.83
C PHE A 396 -13.25 -15.45 27.15
N LEU A 397 -12.35 -16.03 27.93
CA LEU A 397 -11.06 -16.53 27.47
C LEU A 397 -10.94 -18.02 27.81
N ALA A 398 -10.57 -18.82 26.83
CA ALA A 398 -10.20 -20.22 27.00
C ALA A 398 -8.76 -20.43 26.52
N LEU A 399 -7.97 -21.10 27.36
CA LEU A 399 -6.62 -21.55 27.03
C LEU A 399 -6.61 -23.07 27.01
N HIS A 400 -6.04 -23.67 25.97
CA HIS A 400 -5.98 -25.12 25.91
C HIS A 400 -4.72 -25.67 25.26
N ASP A 401 -4.34 -26.87 25.70
CA ASP A 401 -3.46 -27.75 24.95
C ASP A 401 -4.24 -29.03 24.60
N ALA A 402 -3.54 -30.09 24.17
CA ALA A 402 -4.19 -31.33 23.78
C ALA A 402 -4.84 -32.10 24.96
N GLN A 403 -4.63 -31.72 26.22
CA GLN A 403 -5.15 -32.42 27.41
C GLN A 403 -5.75 -31.50 28.49
N ARG A 404 -5.51 -30.20 28.46
CA ARG A 404 -5.95 -29.25 29.48
C ARG A 404 -6.74 -28.13 28.83
N VAL A 405 -7.85 -27.75 29.47
CA VAL A 405 -8.65 -26.56 29.15
C VAL A 405 -8.80 -25.72 30.41
N ASP A 406 -8.36 -24.48 30.35
CA ASP A 406 -8.57 -23.47 31.37
C ASP A 406 -9.52 -22.39 30.85
N PHE A 407 -10.48 -21.99 31.68
CA PHE A 407 -11.46 -20.96 31.34
C PHE A 407 -11.37 -19.76 32.28
N TYR A 408 -11.46 -18.56 31.73
CA TYR A 408 -11.31 -17.28 32.41
C TYR A 408 -12.45 -16.33 32.00
N GLU A 409 -12.79 -15.42 32.92
CA GLU A 409 -13.76 -14.35 32.70
C GLU A 409 -13.08 -13.01 32.99
N LEU A 410 -12.87 -12.22 31.95
CA LEU A 410 -12.07 -11.00 31.97
C LEU A 410 -12.87 -9.81 32.48
N GLN A 411 -12.21 -8.95 33.27
CA GLN A 411 -12.81 -7.74 33.86
C GLN A 411 -11.81 -6.58 33.86
N SER A 412 -12.22 -5.41 33.37
CA SER A 412 -11.34 -4.25 33.09
C SER A 412 -10.59 -3.67 34.30
N ASN A 413 -10.89 -4.06 35.54
CA ASN A 413 -10.26 -3.52 36.75
C ASN A 413 -9.35 -4.53 37.49
N GLU A 414 -9.14 -5.71 36.91
CA GLU A 414 -8.23 -6.72 37.46
C GLU A 414 -6.86 -6.61 36.79
N ILE A 415 -5.81 -6.93 37.55
CA ILE A 415 -4.41 -6.87 37.07
C ILE A 415 -3.85 -8.30 36.92
N GLU A 416 -4.55 -9.27 37.48
CA GLU A 416 -4.19 -10.68 37.47
C GLU A 416 -5.48 -11.50 37.35
N PHE A 417 -5.57 -12.36 36.34
CA PHE A 417 -6.72 -13.24 36.11
C PHE A 417 -6.40 -14.66 36.54
N SER A 418 -7.27 -15.30 37.31
CA SER A 418 -7.14 -16.72 37.66
C SER A 418 -8.22 -17.55 36.98
N PRO A 419 -7.97 -18.82 36.61
CA PRO A 419 -8.95 -19.62 35.91
C PRO A 419 -10.18 -19.83 36.79
N LYS A 420 -11.37 -19.60 36.22
CA LYS A 420 -12.66 -19.97 36.81
C LYS A 420 -12.71 -21.49 37.01
N PHE A 421 -12.20 -22.24 36.04
CA PHE A 421 -11.87 -23.65 36.20
C PHE A 421 -10.70 -24.07 35.31
N SER A 422 -10.05 -25.17 35.72
CA SER A 422 -9.08 -25.93 34.95
C SER A 422 -9.53 -27.37 34.87
N ARG A 423 -9.72 -27.90 33.67
CA ARG A 423 -10.20 -29.26 33.41
C ARG A 423 -9.14 -30.02 32.62
N THR A 424 -8.96 -31.30 32.97
CA THR A 424 -8.11 -32.22 32.20
C THR A 424 -9.02 -33.14 31.41
N GLU A 425 -8.83 -33.18 30.10
CA GLU A 425 -9.57 -34.04 29.19
C GLU A 425 -8.94 -35.42 29.05
N SER A 426 -9.80 -36.43 28.94
CA SER A 426 -9.36 -37.80 28.66
C SER A 426 -9.11 -38.06 27.17
N ASN A 427 -9.83 -37.34 26.31
CA ASN A 427 -9.66 -37.39 24.87
C ASN A 427 -8.85 -36.17 24.43
N PRO A 428 -7.99 -36.29 23.39
CA PRO A 428 -7.27 -35.15 22.86
C PRO A 428 -8.22 -34.01 22.46
N VAL A 429 -7.93 -32.80 22.93
CA VAL A 429 -8.60 -31.57 22.49
C VAL A 429 -7.90 -31.09 21.22
N LEU A 430 -8.67 -30.89 20.15
CA LEU A 430 -8.17 -30.34 18.90
C LEU A 430 -8.27 -28.83 18.90
N ASP A 431 -9.38 -28.30 19.41
CA ASP A 431 -9.70 -26.89 19.42
C ASP A 431 -10.76 -26.59 20.50
N VAL A 432 -10.88 -25.32 20.90
CA VAL A 432 -11.94 -24.84 21.79
C VAL A 432 -12.52 -23.56 21.22
N ALA A 433 -13.79 -23.56 20.85
CA ALA A 433 -14.49 -22.34 20.42
C ALA A 433 -15.41 -21.81 21.54
N ILE A 434 -15.62 -20.49 21.59
CA ILE A 434 -16.49 -19.86 22.59
C ILE A 434 -17.70 -19.25 21.90
N ALA A 435 -18.87 -19.80 22.22
CA ALA A 435 -20.18 -19.30 21.83
C ALA A 435 -20.88 -18.63 23.02
N GLU A 436 -22.04 -18.04 22.75
CA GLU A 436 -22.92 -17.43 23.74
C GLU A 436 -24.30 -18.07 23.71
N SER A 437 -24.85 -18.30 24.91
CA SER A 437 -26.25 -18.67 25.09
C SER A 437 -27.19 -17.53 24.70
N ILE A 438 -28.50 -17.81 24.62
CA ILE A 438 -29.53 -16.77 24.41
C ILE A 438 -29.50 -15.69 25.51
N SER A 439 -29.00 -16.03 26.70
CA SER A 439 -28.83 -15.12 27.84
C SER A 439 -27.51 -14.33 27.83
N GLY A 440 -26.58 -14.61 26.91
CA GLY A 440 -25.24 -14.02 26.90
C GLY A 440 -24.24 -14.70 27.85
N GLU A 441 -24.60 -15.84 28.43
CA GLU A 441 -23.67 -16.68 29.20
C GLU A 441 -22.77 -17.49 28.25
N PRO A 442 -21.50 -17.76 28.61
CA PRO A 442 -20.54 -18.44 27.75
C PRO A 442 -20.85 -19.92 27.59
N LEU A 443 -20.70 -20.40 26.36
CA LEU A 443 -20.78 -21.81 25.98
C LEU A 443 -19.46 -22.22 25.35
N LEU A 444 -18.69 -23.08 26.02
CA LEU A 444 -17.45 -23.61 25.48
C LEU A 444 -17.76 -24.83 24.62
N VAL A 445 -17.29 -24.81 23.38
CA VAL A 445 -17.36 -25.92 22.44
C VAL A 445 -15.98 -26.56 22.38
N ILE A 446 -15.81 -27.68 23.08
CA ILE A 446 -14.57 -28.45 23.10
C ILE A 446 -14.61 -29.44 21.93
N VAL A 447 -13.62 -29.32 21.05
CA VAL A 447 -13.54 -30.08 19.81
C VAL A 447 -12.65 -31.30 20.00
N HIS A 448 -13.18 -32.47 19.68
CA HIS A 448 -12.44 -33.72 19.59
C HIS A 448 -12.55 -34.29 18.17
N GLU A 449 -11.73 -35.29 17.85
CA GLU A 449 -11.64 -35.91 16.52
C GLU A 449 -13.01 -36.32 15.93
N ASP A 450 -13.87 -36.95 16.73
CA ASP A 450 -15.16 -37.50 16.28
C ASP A 450 -16.39 -36.87 16.97
N SER A 451 -16.19 -35.88 17.85
CA SER A 451 -17.28 -35.34 18.67
C SER A 451 -17.01 -33.94 19.17
N LEU A 452 -18.09 -33.18 19.37
CA LEU A 452 -18.08 -31.91 20.08
C LEU A 452 -18.72 -32.07 21.45
N GLU A 453 -18.05 -31.56 22.49
CA GLU A 453 -18.64 -31.40 23.82
C GLU A 453 -18.97 -29.92 24.04
N VAL A 454 -20.20 -29.61 24.43
CA VAL A 454 -20.60 -28.23 24.76
C VAL A 454 -20.87 -28.14 26.25
N ILE A 455 -20.16 -27.24 26.94
CA ILE A 455 -20.32 -26.97 28.36
C ILE A 455 -20.63 -25.50 28.62
N ASP A 456 -21.39 -25.22 29.68
CA ASP A 456 -21.56 -23.86 30.19
C ASP A 456 -20.36 -23.42 31.05
N GLY A 457 -20.32 -22.14 31.41
CA GLY A 457 -19.28 -21.56 32.28
C GLY A 457 -19.21 -22.12 33.71
N GLU A 458 -20.11 -23.03 34.10
CA GLU A 458 -20.12 -23.77 35.38
C GLU A 458 -19.86 -25.28 35.16
N GLN A 459 -19.40 -25.67 33.96
CA GLN A 459 -19.13 -27.05 33.53
C GLN A 459 -20.37 -27.95 33.40
N GLY A 460 -21.56 -27.37 33.30
CA GLY A 460 -22.79 -28.09 32.97
C GLY A 460 -22.79 -28.50 31.49
N SER A 461 -22.95 -29.80 31.21
CA SER A 461 -23.02 -30.28 29.82
C SER A 461 -24.35 -29.90 29.16
N ILE A 462 -24.30 -29.39 27.94
CA ILE A 462 -25.46 -29.15 27.10
C ILE A 462 -25.61 -30.33 26.14
N GLU A 463 -26.77 -31.00 26.16
CA GLU A 463 -27.04 -32.09 25.22
C GLU A 463 -27.18 -31.54 23.80
N THR A 464 -26.09 -31.55 23.04
CA THR A 464 -26.08 -31.21 21.63
C THR A 464 -25.67 -32.44 20.83
N THR A 465 -26.59 -32.99 20.03
CA THR A 465 -26.30 -34.13 19.17
C THR A 465 -25.75 -33.61 17.84
N PHE A 466 -24.43 -33.54 17.73
CA PHE A 466 -23.75 -33.40 16.44
C PHE A 466 -23.52 -34.79 15.86
N LEU A 467 -23.99 -35.02 14.64
CA LEU A 467 -23.80 -36.29 13.92
C LEU A 467 -23.09 -35.99 12.61
N GLY A 468 -21.88 -36.52 12.46
CA GLY A 468 -21.19 -36.62 11.18
C GLY A 468 -20.17 -35.52 10.90
N ALA A 469 -19.10 -35.97 10.23
CA ALA A 469 -17.87 -35.28 9.83
C ALA A 469 -16.84 -35.05 10.95
N PRO A 470 -15.53 -35.20 10.66
CA PRO A 470 -14.48 -34.85 11.60
C PRO A 470 -14.47 -33.33 11.78
N PHE A 471 -14.42 -32.88 13.03
CA PHE A 471 -14.40 -31.45 13.37
C PHE A 471 -12.94 -30.99 13.49
N SER A 472 -12.30 -30.71 12.36
CA SER A 472 -10.90 -30.23 12.35
C SER A 472 -10.77 -28.72 12.42
N ILE A 473 -11.75 -27.99 11.88
CA ILE A 473 -11.74 -26.53 11.77
C ILE A 473 -13.12 -26.05 12.21
N VAL A 474 -13.15 -25.26 13.29
CA VAL A 474 -14.38 -24.81 13.95
C VAL A 474 -14.24 -23.34 14.30
N ALA A 475 -15.34 -22.58 14.19
CA ALA A 475 -15.43 -21.24 14.75
C ALA A 475 -16.81 -21.07 15.40
N ALA A 476 -16.89 -20.19 16.39
CA ALA A 476 -18.15 -19.88 17.05
C ALA A 476 -18.29 -18.37 17.28
N SER A 477 -19.51 -17.87 17.15
CA SER A 477 -19.84 -16.48 17.48
C SER A 477 -21.33 -16.33 17.77
N GLY A 478 -21.65 -15.63 18.84
CA GLY A 478 -23.02 -15.59 19.38
C GLY A 478 -23.55 -17.01 19.59
N GLN A 479 -24.77 -17.31 19.12
CA GLN A 479 -25.39 -18.63 19.27
C GLN A 479 -25.02 -19.63 18.16
N LEU A 480 -24.11 -19.27 17.26
CA LEU A 480 -23.79 -20.03 16.06
C LEU A 480 -22.44 -20.72 16.17
N LEU A 481 -22.36 -21.89 15.56
CA LEU A 481 -21.17 -22.70 15.39
C LEU A 481 -21.00 -22.99 13.89
N ALA A 482 -19.83 -22.68 13.35
CA ALA A 482 -19.41 -23.04 12.01
C ALA A 482 -18.34 -24.13 12.05
N TRP A 483 -18.37 -25.05 11.07
CA TRP A 483 -17.30 -26.03 10.89
C TRP A 483 -17.11 -26.40 9.42
N ALA A 484 -15.88 -26.71 9.04
CA ALA A 484 -15.54 -27.22 7.72
C ALA A 484 -15.98 -28.67 7.55
N ASP A 485 -16.64 -29.00 6.44
CA ASP A 485 -16.95 -30.37 6.05
C ASP A 485 -15.87 -30.93 5.11
N THR A 486 -14.87 -31.59 5.69
CA THR A 486 -13.77 -32.22 4.95
C THR A 486 -14.17 -33.50 4.22
N THR A 487 -15.42 -33.95 4.37
CA THR A 487 -15.95 -35.13 3.66
C THR A 487 -16.77 -34.76 2.43
N ALA A 488 -17.10 -33.48 2.27
CA ALA A 488 -17.81 -32.98 1.12
C ALA A 488 -16.93 -33.02 -0.15
N SER A 489 -17.57 -33.20 -1.31
CA SER A 489 -16.88 -33.20 -2.61
C SER A 489 -16.53 -31.79 -3.13
N GLN A 490 -16.91 -30.76 -2.38
CA GLN A 490 -16.64 -29.35 -2.68
C GLN A 490 -16.38 -28.66 -1.33
N PRO A 491 -15.54 -27.61 -1.29
CA PRO A 491 -15.25 -26.90 -0.05
C PRO A 491 -16.56 -26.38 0.55
N THR A 492 -16.90 -26.88 1.74
CA THR A 492 -18.21 -26.65 2.36
C THR A 492 -18.04 -26.26 3.82
N VAL A 493 -18.74 -25.22 4.24
CA VAL A 493 -18.85 -24.82 5.65
C VAL A 493 -20.29 -25.00 6.11
N ASN A 494 -20.46 -25.72 7.21
CA ASN A 494 -21.75 -25.90 7.85
C ASN A 494 -21.88 -24.91 9.01
N VAL A 495 -23.06 -24.31 9.15
CA VAL A 495 -23.38 -23.37 10.24
C VAL A 495 -24.63 -23.87 10.97
N THR A 496 -24.54 -24.03 12.28
CA THR A 496 -25.66 -24.47 13.13
C THR A 496 -25.83 -23.60 14.35
N SER A 497 -27.07 -23.48 14.83
CA SER A 497 -27.36 -22.86 16.13
C SER A 497 -27.13 -23.87 17.28
N LEU A 498 -26.44 -23.46 18.34
CA LEU A 498 -26.26 -24.25 19.57
C LEU A 498 -27.52 -24.27 20.44
N GLU A 499 -28.19 -23.12 20.55
CA GLU A 499 -29.44 -22.96 21.28
C GLU A 499 -30.53 -22.32 20.40
N GLY A 500 -31.80 -22.53 20.75
CA GLY A 500 -32.93 -21.89 20.04
C GLY A 500 -33.44 -22.65 18.81
N PRO A 501 -34.06 -21.96 17.82
CA PRO A 501 -34.55 -22.59 16.60
C PRO A 501 -33.36 -23.16 15.82
N ARG A 502 -33.43 -24.45 15.45
CA ARG A 502 -32.36 -25.13 14.71
C ARG A 502 -32.14 -24.47 13.34
N ILE A 503 -31.19 -23.55 13.29
CA ILE A 503 -30.54 -23.13 12.06
C ILE A 503 -29.53 -24.21 11.74
N ALA A 504 -29.58 -24.75 10.53
CA ALA A 504 -28.60 -25.69 10.00
C ALA A 504 -28.48 -25.39 8.51
N ILE A 505 -27.39 -24.73 8.13
CA ILE A 505 -27.11 -24.26 6.79
C ILE A 505 -25.81 -24.91 6.33
N SER A 506 -25.77 -25.37 5.09
CA SER A 506 -24.55 -25.84 4.43
C SER A 506 -24.21 -24.87 3.31
N LEU A 507 -23.05 -24.25 3.38
CA LEU A 507 -22.56 -23.24 2.45
C LEU A 507 -21.45 -23.87 1.61
N VAL A 508 -21.73 -24.13 0.33
CA VAL A 508 -20.69 -24.55 -0.63
C VAL A 508 -19.93 -23.29 -1.06
N LEU A 509 -18.63 -23.29 -0.90
CA LEU A 509 -17.78 -22.13 -1.13
C LEU A 509 -17.40 -21.99 -2.60
N ASP A 510 -17.46 -20.77 -3.13
CA ASP A 510 -17.02 -20.42 -4.48
C ASP A 510 -15.64 -19.75 -4.42
N ALA A 511 -14.60 -20.56 -4.60
CA ALA A 511 -13.22 -20.11 -4.69
C ALA A 511 -12.78 -19.78 -6.12
N GLY A 512 -13.71 -19.66 -7.08
CA GLY A 512 -13.41 -19.49 -8.51
C GLY A 512 -12.78 -18.13 -8.86
N ALA A 513 -11.81 -18.16 -9.78
CA ALA A 513 -11.21 -16.96 -10.39
C ALA A 513 -11.35 -16.98 -11.92
N THR A 514 -10.71 -16.02 -12.60
CA THR A 514 -10.72 -16.00 -14.07
C THR A 514 -9.79 -17.07 -14.65
N GLU A 515 -10.15 -17.61 -15.82
CA GLU A 515 -9.34 -18.62 -16.53
C GLU A 515 -7.89 -18.15 -16.74
N SER A 516 -7.68 -16.87 -17.05
CA SER A 516 -6.32 -16.30 -17.18
C SER A 516 -5.51 -16.36 -15.89
N GLN A 517 -6.12 -16.07 -14.74
CA GLN A 517 -5.43 -16.11 -13.44
C GLN A 517 -5.03 -17.54 -13.08
N ASP A 518 -5.90 -18.51 -13.33
CA ASP A 518 -5.61 -19.92 -13.07
C ASP A 518 -4.53 -20.47 -14.01
N GLU A 519 -4.57 -20.12 -15.31
CA GLU A 519 -3.50 -20.45 -16.26
C GLU A 519 -2.14 -19.84 -15.85
N TYR A 520 -2.14 -18.60 -15.36
CA TYR A 520 -0.93 -17.96 -14.85
C TYR A 520 -0.37 -18.69 -13.62
N LEU A 521 -1.22 -19.05 -12.66
CA LEU A 521 -0.82 -19.83 -11.49
C LEU A 521 -0.21 -21.16 -11.88
N GLU A 522 -0.82 -21.89 -12.82
CA GLU A 522 -0.26 -23.13 -13.35
C GLU A 522 1.12 -22.90 -14.01
N GLN A 523 1.26 -21.81 -14.76
CA GLN A 523 2.52 -21.46 -15.43
C GLN A 523 3.65 -21.14 -14.43
N VAL A 524 3.37 -20.38 -13.37
CA VAL A 524 4.42 -19.95 -12.42
C VAL A 524 4.72 -21.00 -11.35
N SER A 525 3.71 -21.71 -10.86
CA SER A 525 3.86 -22.71 -9.79
C SER A 525 4.14 -24.12 -10.31
N GLY A 526 3.76 -24.42 -11.56
CA GLY A 526 3.75 -25.78 -12.12
C GLY A 526 2.61 -26.67 -11.58
N VAL A 527 1.70 -26.12 -10.78
CA VAL A 527 0.54 -26.80 -10.18
C VAL A 527 -0.73 -26.15 -10.72
N ALA A 528 -1.60 -26.94 -11.34
CA ALA A 528 -2.88 -26.46 -11.83
C ALA A 528 -3.84 -26.19 -10.65
N VAL A 529 -4.69 -25.17 -10.80
CA VAL A 529 -5.79 -24.91 -9.88
C VAL A 529 -6.80 -26.05 -9.96
N ASP A 530 -7.18 -26.61 -8.82
CA ASP A 530 -8.09 -27.76 -8.71
C ASP A 530 -9.29 -27.43 -7.80
N TYR A 531 -10.38 -26.98 -8.42
CA TYR A 531 -11.62 -26.69 -7.71
C TYR A 531 -12.38 -27.95 -7.26
N GLU A 532 -12.09 -29.12 -7.84
CA GLU A 532 -12.78 -30.36 -7.47
C GLU A 532 -12.24 -30.94 -6.16
N ASN A 533 -10.94 -30.73 -5.88
CA ASN A 533 -10.28 -31.17 -4.66
C ASN A 533 -9.91 -30.00 -3.73
N ALA A 534 -10.58 -28.86 -3.87
CA ALA A 534 -10.35 -27.71 -3.01
C ALA A 534 -10.83 -27.97 -1.57
N GLU A 535 -10.02 -27.57 -0.59
CA GLU A 535 -10.27 -27.85 0.83
C GLU A 535 -10.33 -26.57 1.65
N VAL A 536 -11.22 -26.53 2.65
CA VAL A 536 -11.26 -25.43 3.63
C VAL A 536 -10.14 -25.67 4.63
N VAL A 537 -9.23 -24.71 4.77
CA VAL A 537 -8.07 -24.81 5.66
C VAL A 537 -8.18 -23.97 6.91
N ASP A 538 -9.02 -22.93 6.89
CA ASP A 538 -9.24 -22.04 8.04
C ASP A 538 -10.61 -21.35 7.94
N ILE A 539 -11.24 -21.04 9.08
CA ILE A 539 -12.49 -20.27 9.15
C ILE A 539 -12.49 -19.32 10.35
N ALA A 540 -13.09 -18.15 10.15
CA ALA A 540 -13.46 -17.23 11.23
C ALA A 540 -14.92 -16.81 11.05
N MET A 541 -15.59 -16.41 12.13
CA MET A 541 -16.99 -16.02 12.04
C MET A 541 -17.41 -14.93 13.01
N ASP A 542 -18.38 -14.14 12.56
CA ASP A 542 -19.20 -13.27 13.40
C ASP A 542 -20.68 -13.73 13.30
N PRO A 543 -21.63 -13.09 14.01
CA PRO A 543 -23.04 -13.53 13.97
C PRO A 543 -23.75 -13.44 12.61
N MET A 544 -23.17 -12.73 11.64
CA MET A 544 -23.71 -12.43 10.31
C MET A 544 -22.85 -12.97 9.16
N TRP A 545 -21.55 -13.16 9.39
CA TRP A 545 -20.54 -13.45 8.38
C TRP A 545 -19.70 -14.66 8.78
N VAL A 546 -19.35 -15.47 7.79
CA VAL A 546 -18.28 -16.47 7.87
C VAL A 546 -17.22 -16.04 6.87
N THR A 547 -15.97 -16.02 7.30
CA THR A 547 -14.82 -15.90 6.42
C THR A 547 -14.13 -17.25 6.37
N ALA A 548 -13.79 -17.74 5.18
CA ALA A 548 -13.15 -19.04 5.00
C ALA A 548 -11.94 -18.91 4.07
N VAL A 549 -10.88 -19.63 4.41
CA VAL A 549 -9.70 -19.81 3.56
C VAL A 549 -9.80 -21.16 2.88
N VAL A 550 -9.70 -21.16 1.55
CA VAL A 550 -9.82 -22.35 0.70
C VAL A 550 -8.51 -22.57 -0.05
N ASP A 551 -7.91 -23.74 0.15
CA ASP A 551 -6.78 -24.23 -0.65
C ASP A 551 -7.32 -24.72 -2.00
N VAL A 552 -6.84 -24.12 -3.10
CA VAL A 552 -7.20 -24.51 -4.47
C VAL A 552 -6.04 -25.18 -5.22
N GLY A 553 -4.96 -25.54 -4.52
CA GLY A 553 -3.78 -26.21 -5.04
C GLY A 553 -2.52 -25.33 -4.97
N PRO A 554 -2.34 -24.38 -5.90
CA PRO A 554 -1.14 -23.53 -5.91
C PRO A 554 -1.17 -22.41 -4.85
N VAL A 555 -2.36 -21.97 -4.43
CA VAL A 555 -2.57 -20.87 -3.47
C VAL A 555 -3.82 -21.10 -2.63
N ASN A 556 -3.89 -20.41 -1.50
CA ASN A 556 -5.08 -20.31 -0.66
C ASN A 556 -5.82 -19.00 -0.94
N ARG A 557 -7.17 -19.05 -1.00
CA ARG A 557 -8.03 -17.88 -1.27
C ARG A 557 -9.00 -17.63 -0.10
N THR A 558 -9.17 -16.37 0.27
CA THR A 558 -10.06 -15.95 1.37
C THR A 558 -11.38 -15.43 0.82
N ILE A 559 -12.47 -16.02 1.27
CA ILE A 559 -13.84 -15.76 0.82
C ILE A 559 -14.65 -15.28 2.02
N LEU A 560 -15.39 -14.19 1.83
CA LEU A 560 -16.38 -13.68 2.78
C LEU A 560 -17.77 -14.18 2.37
N ILE A 561 -18.52 -14.72 3.33
CA ILE A 561 -19.83 -15.31 3.11
C ILE A 561 -20.84 -14.70 4.08
N ASN A 562 -21.95 -14.17 3.55
CA ASN A 562 -23.08 -13.76 4.36
C ASN A 562 -23.91 -14.98 4.77
N ILE A 563 -24.03 -15.26 6.06
CA ILE A 563 -24.72 -16.45 6.58
C ILE A 563 -26.20 -16.46 6.20
N LEU A 564 -26.84 -15.28 6.17
CA LEU A 564 -28.28 -15.17 5.95
C LEU A 564 -28.67 -15.20 4.46
N THR A 565 -27.89 -14.54 3.60
CA THR A 565 -28.21 -14.44 2.17
C THR A 565 -27.52 -15.52 1.34
N GLY A 566 -26.41 -16.09 1.83
CA GLY A 566 -25.54 -17.00 1.08
C GLY A 566 -24.71 -16.29 0.00
N GLU A 567 -24.70 -14.96 -0.01
CA GLU A 567 -23.84 -14.16 -0.90
C GLU A 567 -22.38 -14.35 -0.51
N GLN A 568 -21.53 -14.51 -1.52
CA GLN A 568 -20.10 -14.77 -1.37
C GLN A 568 -19.30 -13.75 -2.14
N THR A 569 -18.17 -13.33 -1.58
CA THR A 569 -17.24 -12.41 -2.24
C THR A 569 -15.82 -12.87 -1.93
N MET A 570 -15.00 -13.01 -2.96
CA MET A 570 -13.56 -13.25 -2.79
C MET A 570 -12.91 -11.93 -2.39
N ILE A 571 -12.30 -11.89 -1.20
CA ILE A 571 -11.70 -10.66 -0.65
C ILE A 571 -10.17 -10.63 -0.78
N SER A 572 -9.53 -11.80 -0.94
CA SER A 572 -8.11 -11.92 -1.27
C SER A 572 -7.87 -11.77 -2.78
N GLU A 573 -6.65 -11.39 -3.16
CA GLU A 573 -6.27 -11.39 -4.56
C GLU A 573 -6.05 -12.83 -5.06
N PRO A 574 -6.71 -13.30 -6.13
CA PRO A 574 -6.80 -14.75 -6.43
C PRO A 574 -5.48 -15.41 -6.80
N VAL A 575 -4.45 -14.63 -7.12
CA VAL A 575 -3.10 -15.09 -7.50
C VAL A 575 -2.10 -15.02 -6.34
N TRP A 576 -2.50 -14.51 -5.17
CA TRP A 576 -1.65 -14.40 -3.99
C TRP A 576 -2.13 -15.36 -2.91
N PRO A 577 -1.21 -16.09 -2.22
CA PRO A 577 -1.57 -16.91 -1.09
C PRO A 577 -2.17 -16.06 0.04
N SER A 578 -3.29 -16.51 0.62
CA SER A 578 -3.97 -15.86 1.74
C SER A 578 -4.18 -16.81 2.93
N SER A 579 -4.21 -16.29 4.16
CA SER A 579 -4.37 -17.10 5.37
C SER A 579 -4.90 -16.29 6.56
N SER A 580 -5.20 -17.00 7.66
CA SER A 580 -5.41 -16.43 8.99
C SER A 580 -6.46 -15.32 9.03
N PRO A 581 -7.73 -15.60 8.68
CA PRO A 581 -8.78 -14.59 8.71
C PRO A 581 -9.24 -14.32 10.16
N SER A 582 -9.62 -13.08 10.42
CA SER A 582 -10.32 -12.65 11.63
C SER A 582 -11.45 -11.73 11.20
N VAL A 583 -12.66 -11.93 11.74
CA VAL A 583 -13.85 -11.16 11.37
C VAL A 583 -14.61 -10.71 12.60
N ALA A 584 -14.83 -9.41 12.72
CA ALA A 584 -15.65 -8.81 13.76
C ALA A 584 -16.07 -7.40 13.34
N HIS A 585 -17.14 -6.88 13.95
CA HIS A 585 -17.55 -5.48 13.83
C HIS A 585 -17.68 -4.93 12.38
N GLY A 586 -18.02 -5.78 11.41
CA GLY A 586 -18.15 -5.37 10.00
C GLY A 586 -16.81 -5.26 9.25
N ARG A 587 -15.74 -5.82 9.80
CA ARG A 587 -14.38 -5.82 9.26
C ARG A 587 -13.82 -7.23 9.19
N VAL A 588 -12.95 -7.48 8.22
CA VAL A 588 -12.16 -8.71 8.13
C VAL A 588 -10.69 -8.34 8.03
N ALA A 589 -9.87 -8.81 8.97
CA ALA A 589 -8.42 -8.77 8.85
C ALA A 589 -7.92 -10.14 8.39
N PHE A 590 -6.98 -10.20 7.46
CA PHE A 590 -6.42 -11.46 6.97
C PHE A 590 -5.02 -11.21 6.40
N LEU A 591 -4.26 -12.30 6.21
CA LEU A 591 -2.89 -12.22 5.67
C LEU A 591 -2.90 -12.53 4.18
N GLN A 592 -2.01 -11.87 3.44
CA GLN A 592 -1.62 -12.26 2.09
C GLN A 592 -0.12 -12.11 1.88
N ILE A 593 0.45 -12.93 0.99
CA ILE A 593 1.81 -12.74 0.49
C ILE A 593 1.72 -11.95 -0.81
N PRO A 594 1.93 -10.62 -0.79
CA PRO A 594 1.84 -9.81 -1.99
C PRO A 594 2.93 -10.21 -2.97
N LEU A 595 2.64 -10.05 -4.27
CA LEU A 595 3.60 -10.21 -5.35
C LEU A 595 4.23 -11.62 -5.44
N TRP A 596 3.55 -12.61 -4.87
CA TRP A 596 4.01 -14.00 -4.85
C TRP A 596 4.27 -14.52 -6.27
N ASP A 597 5.50 -14.99 -6.49
CA ASP A 597 5.95 -15.55 -7.76
C ASP A 597 6.89 -16.74 -7.49
N PRO A 598 6.36 -17.98 -7.46
CA PRO A 598 7.15 -19.17 -7.15
C PRO A 598 8.11 -19.58 -8.28
N SER A 599 8.08 -18.89 -9.43
CA SER A 599 9.01 -19.14 -10.54
C SER A 599 10.39 -18.51 -10.32
N LEU A 600 10.53 -17.65 -9.32
CA LEU A 600 11.78 -17.00 -8.96
C LEU A 600 12.76 -17.98 -8.27
N ASP A 601 14.04 -17.57 -8.19
CA ASP A 601 15.01 -18.30 -7.38
C ASP A 601 14.52 -18.30 -5.91
N PRO A 602 14.68 -19.38 -5.13
CA PRO A 602 14.11 -19.48 -3.78
C PRO A 602 14.49 -18.35 -2.81
N GLU A 603 15.65 -17.71 -3.03
CA GLU A 603 16.11 -16.57 -2.24
C GLU A 603 15.43 -15.24 -2.62
N ASP A 604 14.76 -15.19 -3.79
CA ASP A 604 14.05 -14.01 -4.31
C ASP A 604 12.52 -14.13 -4.17
N ILE A 605 12.00 -15.26 -3.67
CA ILE A 605 10.56 -15.45 -3.45
C ILE A 605 10.17 -14.64 -2.21
N VAL A 606 9.21 -13.73 -2.37
CA VAL A 606 8.59 -13.05 -1.24
C VAL A 606 7.83 -14.07 -0.41
N THR A 607 8.16 -14.16 0.88
CA THR A 607 7.51 -15.06 1.83
C THR A 607 6.79 -14.31 2.94
N ASN A 608 7.11 -13.04 3.13
CA ASN A 608 6.55 -12.23 4.19
C ASN A 608 5.09 -11.91 3.89
N ARG A 609 4.26 -12.05 4.91
CA ARG A 609 2.82 -11.84 4.87
C ARG A 609 2.54 -10.41 5.30
N ASP A 610 1.66 -9.75 4.57
CA ASP A 610 1.09 -8.45 4.95
C ASP A 610 -0.33 -8.63 5.50
N VAL A 611 -0.73 -7.75 6.42
CA VAL A 611 -2.09 -7.67 6.96
C VAL A 611 -2.96 -6.82 6.04
N TYR A 612 -4.06 -7.41 5.59
CA TYR A 612 -5.09 -6.78 4.78
C TYR A 612 -6.35 -6.60 5.63
N LEU A 613 -6.92 -5.40 5.58
CA LEU A 613 -8.17 -5.04 6.22
C LEU A 613 -9.25 -4.82 5.15
N HIS A 614 -10.33 -5.61 5.23
CA HIS A 614 -11.51 -5.47 4.39
C HIS A 614 -12.67 -4.87 5.17
N GLU A 615 -13.19 -3.74 4.67
CA GLU A 615 -14.38 -3.07 5.19
C GLU A 615 -15.62 -3.59 4.46
N ILE A 616 -16.44 -4.38 5.15
CA ILE A 616 -17.56 -5.12 4.54
C ILE A 616 -18.62 -4.17 3.96
N ALA A 617 -18.86 -3.03 4.61
CA ALA A 617 -19.88 -2.08 4.19
C ALA A 617 -19.54 -1.38 2.86
N ASP A 618 -18.26 -1.09 2.65
CA ASP A 618 -17.76 -0.38 1.47
C ASP A 618 -17.24 -1.34 0.39
N ASN A 619 -17.08 -2.63 0.73
CA ASN A 619 -16.49 -3.66 -0.11
C ASN A 619 -15.09 -3.26 -0.62
N THR A 620 -14.27 -2.73 0.30
CA THR A 620 -12.92 -2.26 0.00
C THR A 620 -11.90 -3.01 0.85
N THR A 621 -10.83 -3.49 0.22
CA THR A 621 -9.70 -4.14 0.89
C THR A 621 -8.48 -3.23 0.81
N LEU A 622 -7.78 -3.02 1.94
CA LEU A 622 -6.56 -2.22 2.04
C LEU A 622 -5.47 -3.01 2.75
N ALA A 623 -4.26 -3.02 2.20
CA ALA A 623 -3.07 -3.48 2.93
C ALA A 623 -2.71 -2.44 4.00
N ILE A 624 -2.74 -2.82 5.27
CA ILE A 624 -2.39 -1.93 6.40
C ILE A 624 -0.93 -2.08 6.84
N THR A 625 -0.29 -3.20 6.50
CA THR A 625 1.17 -3.35 6.59
C THR A 625 1.77 -3.46 5.19
N HIS A 626 3.02 -3.03 5.05
CA HIS A 626 3.78 -3.21 3.83
C HIS A 626 5.29 -3.08 4.08
N ASP A 627 5.92 -4.17 4.52
CA ASP A 627 7.38 -4.22 4.72
C ASP A 627 7.97 -5.53 4.20
N GLU A 628 8.95 -5.43 3.31
CA GLU A 628 9.63 -6.59 2.72
C GLU A 628 10.51 -7.33 3.72
N ASP A 629 10.86 -6.72 4.86
CA ASP A 629 11.74 -7.27 5.90
C ASP A 629 10.99 -7.69 7.18
N VAL A 630 9.67 -7.52 7.24
CA VAL A 630 8.84 -7.86 8.42
C VAL A 630 7.71 -8.79 8.01
N ASP A 631 7.62 -9.94 8.67
CA ASP A 631 6.54 -10.91 8.47
C ASP A 631 5.45 -10.73 9.51
N GLN A 632 4.19 -10.74 9.08
CA GLN A 632 3.03 -10.56 9.95
C GLN A 632 2.31 -11.89 10.21
N SER A 633 1.73 -12.03 11.40
CA SER A 633 1.00 -13.23 11.83
C SER A 633 -0.16 -12.90 12.78
N ASP A 634 -1.12 -13.82 12.87
CA ASP A 634 -2.27 -13.78 13.77
C ASP A 634 -3.01 -12.43 13.84
N PRO A 635 -3.52 -11.89 12.71
CA PRO A 635 -4.29 -10.65 12.72
C PRO A 635 -5.61 -10.83 13.49
N GLN A 636 -5.97 -9.87 14.33
CA GLN A 636 -7.14 -9.87 15.19
C GLN A 636 -7.95 -8.59 15.00
N VAL A 637 -9.21 -8.72 14.56
CA VAL A 637 -10.14 -7.58 14.52
C VAL A 637 -10.69 -7.33 15.91
N LEU A 638 -10.49 -6.11 16.40
CA LEU A 638 -10.98 -5.62 17.69
C LEU A 638 -12.09 -4.58 17.45
N LEU A 639 -12.66 -4.03 18.52
CA LEU A 639 -13.81 -3.11 18.45
C LEU A 639 -13.57 -1.90 17.53
N ASN A 640 -12.43 -1.22 17.70
CA ASN A 640 -12.03 -0.06 16.89
C ASN A 640 -10.64 -0.21 16.26
N ASN A 641 -9.95 -1.31 16.56
CA ASN A 641 -8.53 -1.51 16.28
C ASN A 641 -8.32 -2.85 15.56
N VAL A 642 -7.13 -3.05 15.02
CA VAL A 642 -6.66 -4.34 14.51
C VAL A 642 -5.32 -4.62 15.18
N ALA A 643 -5.09 -5.85 15.62
CA ALA A 643 -3.81 -6.24 16.21
C ALA A 643 -3.19 -7.39 15.42
N TRP A 644 -1.88 -7.55 15.47
CA TRP A 644 -1.16 -8.68 14.87
C TRP A 644 0.21 -8.83 15.52
N VAL A 645 0.85 -9.98 15.29
CA VAL A 645 2.25 -10.21 15.68
C VAL A 645 3.15 -9.95 14.48
N GLU A 646 4.12 -9.05 14.65
CA GLU A 646 5.15 -8.77 13.65
C GLU A 646 6.45 -9.45 14.03
N VAL A 647 7.20 -9.95 13.05
CA VAL A 647 8.53 -10.56 13.22
C VAL A 647 9.50 -9.93 12.24
N ASP A 648 10.54 -9.28 12.75
CA ASP A 648 11.56 -8.64 11.92
C ASP A 648 12.57 -9.65 11.32
N ALA A 649 13.43 -9.16 10.42
CA ALA A 649 14.46 -9.97 9.77
C ALA A 649 15.51 -10.57 10.74
N ASP A 650 15.65 -10.02 11.96
CA ASP A 650 16.52 -10.54 13.02
C ASP A 650 15.80 -11.58 13.91
N GLY A 651 14.50 -11.80 13.69
CA GLY A 651 13.64 -12.72 14.43
C GLY A 651 13.09 -12.16 15.74
N VAL A 652 13.12 -10.84 15.93
CA VAL A 652 12.49 -10.17 17.07
C VAL A 652 11.01 -10.03 16.77
N SER A 653 10.16 -10.51 17.69
CA SER A 653 8.72 -10.39 17.58
C SER A 653 8.15 -9.28 18.46
N ALA A 654 7.10 -8.63 17.99
CA ALA A 654 6.33 -7.66 18.75
C ALA A 654 4.84 -7.82 18.47
N LEU A 655 4.01 -7.50 19.47
CA LEU A 655 2.56 -7.46 19.32
C LEU A 655 2.16 -6.03 19.03
N THR A 656 1.61 -5.78 17.86
CA THR A 656 1.32 -4.45 17.35
C THR A 656 -0.19 -4.22 17.31
N VAL A 657 -0.64 -3.03 17.68
CA VAL A 657 -2.05 -2.60 17.61
C VAL A 657 -2.14 -1.38 16.71
N TYR A 658 -2.94 -1.51 15.67
CA TYR A 658 -3.33 -0.44 14.75
C TYR A 658 -4.65 0.18 15.18
N SER A 659 -4.65 1.51 15.32
CA SER A 659 -5.85 2.30 15.56
C SER A 659 -6.05 3.33 14.45
N GLU A 660 -7.28 3.45 13.96
CA GLU A 660 -7.64 4.50 12.98
C GLU A 660 -7.79 5.89 13.63
N GLU A 661 -7.58 6.02 14.95
CA GLU A 661 -7.58 7.34 15.60
C GLU A 661 -6.45 8.22 15.06
N THR A 662 -6.83 9.43 14.66
CA THR A 662 -6.03 10.21 13.70
C THR A 662 -4.94 11.07 14.33
N PHE A 663 -4.92 11.29 15.65
CA PHE A 663 -3.92 12.18 16.27
C PHE A 663 -3.47 11.85 17.69
N GLU A 664 -2.16 11.72 17.87
CA GLU A 664 -1.52 11.63 19.19
C GLU A 664 -1.68 12.96 19.99
N PRO A 665 -1.84 12.91 21.32
CA PRO A 665 -1.98 14.11 22.15
C PRO A 665 -0.81 15.11 22.00
N TYR A 666 0.41 14.62 21.76
CA TYR A 666 1.59 15.46 21.52
C TYR A 666 1.53 16.21 20.18
N SER A 667 1.12 15.51 19.10
CA SER A 667 0.97 16.07 17.76
C SER A 667 -0.04 17.22 17.77
N SER A 668 -1.13 17.07 18.53
CA SER A 668 -2.13 18.12 18.76
C SER A 668 -1.54 19.41 19.37
N VAL A 669 -0.65 19.30 20.36
CA VAL A 669 -0.02 20.47 21.00
C VAL A 669 0.89 21.23 20.04
N ILE A 670 1.65 20.52 19.19
CA ILE A 670 2.50 21.15 18.18
C ILE A 670 1.66 21.86 17.11
N LEU A 671 0.61 21.21 16.63
CA LEU A 671 -0.32 21.77 15.65
C LEU A 671 -0.99 23.04 16.18
N GLN A 672 -1.50 23.01 17.41
CA GLN A 672 -2.07 24.19 18.06
C GLN A 672 -1.05 25.32 18.19
N SER A 673 0.18 25.00 18.59
CA SER A 673 1.27 25.99 18.72
C SER A 673 1.62 26.63 17.38
N ALA A 674 1.66 25.84 16.30
CA ALA A 674 1.93 26.34 14.95
C ALA A 674 0.81 27.24 14.43
N ILE A 675 -0.46 26.88 14.66
CA ILE A 675 -1.62 27.71 14.31
C ILE A 675 -1.54 29.06 15.03
N LEU A 676 -1.21 29.06 16.33
CA LEU A 676 -1.05 30.29 17.11
C LEU A 676 0.12 31.16 16.61
N MET A 677 1.21 30.57 16.14
CA MET A 677 2.35 31.29 15.55
C MET A 677 2.05 31.84 14.14
N LEU A 678 1.22 31.17 13.35
CA LEU A 678 0.83 31.61 12.00
C LEU A 678 0.13 32.97 11.99
N ILE A 679 -0.72 33.23 12.98
CA ILE A 679 -1.49 34.49 13.10
C ILE A 679 -0.56 35.73 13.09
N PRO A 680 0.37 35.90 14.05
CA PRO A 680 1.26 37.08 14.06
C PRO A 680 2.23 37.10 12.86
N LEU A 681 2.65 35.95 12.34
CA LEU A 681 3.52 35.88 11.16
C LEU A 681 2.82 36.37 9.90
N ILE A 682 1.55 36.02 9.69
CA ILE A 682 0.74 36.51 8.57
C ILE A 682 0.53 38.02 8.69
N PHE A 683 0.23 38.54 9.90
CA PHE A 683 0.14 39.98 10.13
C PHE A 683 1.44 40.71 9.80
N LEU A 684 2.59 40.17 10.25
CA LEU A 684 3.91 40.71 9.96
C LEU A 684 4.19 40.70 8.44
N TRP A 685 3.89 39.59 7.76
CA TRP A 685 4.05 39.46 6.32
C TRP A 685 3.17 40.45 5.55
N ALA A 686 1.91 40.62 5.95
CA ALA A 686 0.97 41.55 5.33
C ALA A 686 1.44 43.01 5.50
N TYR A 687 1.93 43.36 6.69
CA TYR A 687 2.53 44.66 6.98
C TYR A 687 3.80 44.92 6.14
N GLN A 688 4.70 43.94 6.06
CA GLN A 688 5.89 44.02 5.21
C GLN A 688 5.51 44.18 3.73
N ALA A 689 4.56 43.39 3.25
CA ALA A 689 4.10 43.46 1.86
C ALA A 689 3.46 44.80 1.48
N THR A 690 2.79 45.48 2.42
CA THR A 690 2.23 46.82 2.19
C THR A 690 3.28 47.92 2.32
N SER A 691 4.19 47.81 3.28
CA SER A 691 5.24 48.80 3.48
C SER A 691 6.29 48.80 2.36
N GLU A 692 6.65 47.62 1.83
CA GLU A 692 7.59 47.46 0.71
C GLU A 692 7.00 47.91 -0.63
N ARG A 693 5.67 47.86 -0.82
CA ARG A 693 4.97 48.41 -2.01
C ARG A 693 4.93 49.94 -2.03
N ARG A 694 5.16 50.61 -0.90
CA ARG A 694 5.16 52.07 -0.76
C ARG A 694 6.54 52.70 -0.96
N LYS A 695 7.60 51.88 -1.01
CA LYS A 695 8.94 52.27 -1.45
C LYS A 695 9.08 52.00 -2.94
#